data_AF-A0A3D1CU01-F1
#
_entry.id   AF-A0A3D1CU01-F1
#
_cell.length_a   1.000
_cell.length_b   1.000
_cell.length_c   1.000
_cell.angle_alpha   90.00
_cell.angle_beta   90.00
_cell.angle_gamma   90.00
#
_symmetry.space_group_name_H-M   'P 1'
#
loop_
_entity.id
_entity.type
_entity.pdbx_description
1 polymer ?
#
loop_
_entity_poly.entity_id
_entity_poly.type
_entity_poly.pdbx_seq_one_letter_code
_entity_poly.pdbx_strand_id
1 'polypeptide(L)'
;MSDFVHLHVHTRYSMLDGLCKLSDLVAKTKEFDQSAIAITDHGNLYGAIHFYNACRREGIKPIIGCEVYVAKNSRFDKQIKPGADQFHLTLLAQNFTGYQNLLKLVTLAHLEGFSYKPRIDEAILAEHSEGLIVLSGCASGRINRLLKEGDFDGALAKAKQYAELFPKRFYLELQIPPSMPELKTQREQLIKIARTLNLPLVATNDVHYLNPNDAEAQDALLCVQTRKLISDEKRLKMLDHPDFYLKSPHEMKELFRDHPEAIENTVKIADSCQIEIPTGKLHFPVFEIPQGDTESSYLTKLAIAGLKKKIQTVTPEMLTRLNYELEIINQKGYSAYFLITQDFVNWAKNQGIGVGPGRGSAAGALVSFALNITTLNPIQHGLPFERFLNPQRPTPPDIDMDFADDRREEVIEYVAEKYGRDHVAQVITFGKMEARVAIRDIGRVLGLPYEDPDKIAKLIPNDPGKKTSLDEALANVSELAEYYKEPKYKKLIDLARKVEGTYRHSSVHAAALIIADKSLSEYTALQKDSKSGKMITQYDMYALDCNISDDAIGLLKFDFLGLRNLSTIQTAVNLIKQQKNLDITIDNLPLDDAKTFALLSSGDTTGIFQLESAGMRRVAKTLQPNQFSDITAMVALYRPGPMDLIPRFVEGKHKPETVVYPHPSLEPIL
;
A
#
# COMPACT_ATOMS: atom_id res chain seq x y z
N MET A 1 -3.99 28.85 -20.17
CA MET A 1 -3.38 27.51 -20.30
C MET A 1 -2.00 27.68 -20.90
N SER A 2 -0.98 27.16 -20.21
CA SER A 2 0.40 27.23 -20.66
C SER A 2 0.69 26.28 -21.83
N ASP A 3 1.59 26.67 -22.73
CA ASP A 3 2.02 25.84 -23.89
C ASP A 3 3.15 24.85 -23.55
N PHE A 4 3.20 24.30 -22.34
CA PHE A 4 4.23 23.33 -21.93
C PHE A 4 3.71 22.35 -20.87
N VAL A 5 4.11 21.08 -20.97
CA VAL A 5 3.76 20.02 -20.02
C VAL A 5 5.02 19.27 -19.57
N HIS A 6 5.19 19.07 -18.26
CA HIS A 6 6.27 18.21 -17.75
C HIS A 6 5.93 16.74 -17.97
N LEU A 7 6.78 16.04 -18.74
CA LEU A 7 6.60 14.64 -19.13
C LEU A 7 7.57 13.65 -18.47
N HIS A 8 8.57 14.15 -17.72
CA HIS A 8 9.55 13.34 -17.00
C HIS A 8 9.71 13.90 -15.58
N VAL A 9 9.02 13.27 -14.63
CA VAL A 9 8.89 13.75 -13.25
C VAL A 9 8.93 12.57 -12.29
N HIS A 10 9.87 12.63 -11.35
CA HIS A 10 10.01 11.72 -10.23
C HIS A 10 9.34 12.31 -8.98
N THR A 11 8.66 11.44 -8.27
CA THR A 11 7.97 11.75 -7.02
C THR A 11 8.67 11.06 -5.86
N ARG A 12 8.16 11.27 -4.64
CA ARG A 12 8.63 10.54 -3.46
C ARG A 12 8.55 9.01 -3.58
N TYR A 13 7.92 8.47 -4.62
CA TYR A 13 7.87 7.04 -4.93
C TYR A 13 9.09 6.54 -5.70
N SER A 14 9.87 7.41 -6.36
CA SER A 14 11.30 7.18 -6.62
C SER A 14 12.07 7.22 -5.29
N MET A 15 11.98 6.13 -4.52
CA MET A 15 12.41 6.10 -3.12
C MET A 15 13.85 6.55 -2.91
N LEU A 16 14.02 7.50 -1.97
CA LEU A 16 15.29 8.12 -1.58
C LEU A 16 16.01 8.87 -2.71
N ASP A 17 15.25 9.36 -3.69
CA ASP A 17 15.76 10.17 -4.79
C ASP A 17 14.77 11.29 -5.17
N GLY A 18 13.52 10.95 -5.48
CA GLY A 18 12.48 11.95 -5.69
C GLY A 18 11.98 12.55 -4.37
N LEU A 19 11.80 13.87 -4.34
CA LEU A 19 11.31 14.64 -3.18
C LEU A 19 9.86 15.11 -3.37
N CYS A 20 9.36 15.15 -4.61
CA CYS A 20 8.04 15.71 -4.91
C CYS A 20 6.91 14.90 -4.23
N LYS A 21 6.19 15.55 -3.31
CA LYS A 21 4.93 15.04 -2.76
C LYS A 21 3.82 15.27 -3.80
N LEU A 22 2.93 14.29 -3.95
CA LEU A 22 1.90 14.34 -5.01
C LEU A 22 0.97 15.55 -4.89
N SER A 23 0.51 15.89 -3.68
CA SER A 23 -0.32 17.08 -3.44
C SER A 23 0.36 18.36 -3.89
N ASP A 24 1.63 18.51 -3.51
CA ASP A 24 2.41 19.72 -3.72
C ASP A 24 2.79 19.85 -5.20
N LEU A 25 3.07 18.72 -5.87
CA LEU A 25 3.31 18.65 -7.30
C LEU A 25 2.09 19.10 -8.11
N VAL A 26 0.89 18.58 -7.78
CA VAL A 26 -0.35 18.97 -8.45
C VAL A 26 -0.68 20.44 -8.19
N ALA A 27 -0.51 20.92 -6.95
CA ALA A 27 -0.72 22.32 -6.61
C ALA A 27 0.23 23.26 -7.38
N LYS A 28 1.52 22.91 -7.48
CA LYS A 28 2.52 23.70 -8.23
C LYS A 28 2.25 23.69 -9.74
N THR A 29 1.80 22.56 -10.28
CA THR A 29 1.38 22.43 -11.68
C THR A 29 0.24 23.41 -12.00
N LYS A 30 -0.73 23.51 -11.08
CA LYS A 30 -1.86 24.45 -11.18
C LYS A 30 -1.43 25.90 -11.07
N GLU A 31 -0.50 26.21 -10.17
CA GLU A 31 0.12 27.54 -10.03
C GLU A 31 0.78 27.98 -11.35
N PHE A 32 1.37 27.05 -12.10
CA PHE A 32 1.97 27.28 -13.40
C PHE A 32 1.00 27.29 -14.58
N ASP A 33 -0.31 27.17 -14.35
CA ASP A 33 -1.35 27.14 -15.39
C ASP A 33 -1.14 26.02 -16.43
N GLN A 34 -0.49 24.92 -16.02
CA GLN A 34 -0.33 23.72 -16.84
C GLN A 34 -1.60 22.87 -16.79
N SER A 35 -2.06 22.40 -17.96
CA SER A 35 -3.28 21.57 -18.07
C SER A 35 -3.03 20.09 -17.74
N ALA A 36 -1.79 19.64 -17.79
CA ALA A 36 -1.39 18.26 -17.59
C ALA A 36 -0.02 18.16 -16.92
N ILE A 37 0.26 17.01 -16.31
CA ILE A 37 1.59 16.63 -15.83
C ILE A 37 1.74 15.11 -15.82
N ALA A 38 2.96 14.63 -16.04
CA ALA A 38 3.29 13.21 -15.96
C ALA A 38 3.90 12.80 -14.62
N ILE A 39 3.77 11.52 -14.30
CA ILE A 39 4.56 10.81 -13.29
C ILE A 39 5.37 9.72 -13.99
N THR A 40 6.67 9.64 -13.73
CA THR A 40 7.59 8.68 -14.36
C THR A 40 8.62 8.17 -13.34
N ASP A 41 8.13 7.67 -12.21
CA ASP A 41 9.00 7.14 -11.15
C ASP A 41 9.90 5.99 -11.65
N HIS A 42 11.03 5.79 -10.96
CA HIS A 42 12.06 4.84 -11.35
C HIS A 42 11.60 3.37 -11.22
N GLY A 43 11.32 2.73 -12.34
CA GLY A 43 11.05 1.29 -12.43
C GLY A 43 9.90 0.81 -11.55
N ASN A 44 8.94 1.68 -11.22
CA ASN A 44 7.79 1.36 -10.37
C ASN A 44 6.57 2.23 -10.74
N LEU A 45 5.41 1.82 -10.26
CA LEU A 45 4.15 2.56 -10.42
C LEU A 45 3.51 2.92 -9.09
N TYR A 46 4.23 2.87 -7.96
CA TYR A 46 3.67 2.95 -6.61
C TYR A 46 2.67 4.10 -6.39
N GLY A 47 2.94 5.26 -6.98
CA GLY A 47 2.13 6.47 -6.84
C GLY A 47 1.04 6.67 -7.91
N ALA A 48 0.91 5.78 -8.89
CA ALA A 48 0.12 6.05 -10.11
C ALA A 48 -1.35 6.36 -9.83
N ILE A 49 -2.05 5.54 -9.03
CA ILE A 49 -3.47 5.75 -8.68
C ILE A 49 -3.65 6.98 -7.81
N HIS A 50 -2.80 7.16 -6.79
CA HIS A 50 -2.81 8.34 -5.93
C HIS A 50 -2.64 9.64 -6.73
N PHE A 51 -1.73 9.62 -7.71
CA PHE A 51 -1.46 10.74 -8.60
C PHE A 51 -2.62 10.98 -9.57
N TYR A 52 -3.15 9.93 -10.19
CA TYR A 52 -4.31 9.99 -11.08
C TYR A 52 -5.51 10.66 -10.39
N ASN A 53 -5.84 10.20 -9.18
CA ASN A 53 -6.95 10.74 -8.40
C ASN A 53 -6.69 12.18 -7.93
N ALA A 54 -5.46 12.49 -7.49
CA ALA A 54 -5.09 13.85 -7.09
C ALA A 54 -5.20 14.85 -8.25
N CYS A 55 -4.73 14.49 -9.44
CA CYS A 55 -4.83 15.35 -10.63
C CYS A 55 -6.29 15.57 -11.01
N ARG A 56 -7.12 14.50 -11.06
CA ARG A 56 -8.54 14.61 -11.41
C ARG A 56 -9.31 15.52 -10.46
N ARG A 57 -9.04 15.45 -9.15
CA ARG A 57 -9.66 16.33 -8.15
C ARG A 57 -9.35 17.82 -8.38
N GLU A 58 -8.16 18.13 -8.88
CA GLU A 58 -7.72 19.50 -9.14
C GLU A 58 -8.00 20.00 -10.55
N GLY A 59 -8.57 19.16 -11.43
CA GLY A 59 -8.83 19.48 -12.83
C GLY A 59 -7.58 19.45 -13.72
N ILE A 60 -6.50 18.80 -13.26
CA ILE A 60 -5.28 18.57 -14.03
C ILE A 60 -5.36 17.21 -14.71
N LYS A 61 -4.92 17.11 -15.97
CA LYS A 61 -4.87 15.85 -16.71
C LYS A 61 -3.65 15.02 -16.26
N PRO A 62 -3.84 13.83 -15.67
CA PRO A 62 -2.73 12.96 -15.30
C PRO A 62 -2.17 12.23 -16.53
N ILE A 63 -0.85 12.15 -16.64
CA ILE A 63 -0.16 11.27 -17.59
C ILE A 63 0.59 10.22 -16.77
N ILE A 64 0.21 8.95 -16.92
CA ILE A 64 0.86 7.85 -16.20
C ILE A 64 2.03 7.33 -17.02
N GLY A 65 3.20 7.27 -16.41
CA GLY A 65 4.40 6.75 -17.03
C GLY A 65 5.33 6.09 -16.03
N CYS A 66 6.48 5.65 -16.53
CA CYS A 66 7.53 5.01 -15.75
C CYS A 66 8.86 5.21 -16.46
N GLU A 67 9.89 5.64 -15.74
CA GLU A 67 11.25 5.58 -16.25
C GLU A 67 11.79 4.16 -15.96
N VAL A 68 11.77 3.31 -16.98
CA VAL A 68 12.15 1.90 -16.85
C VAL A 68 13.65 1.71 -17.04
N TYR A 69 14.19 0.69 -16.37
CA TYR A 69 15.55 0.25 -16.63
C TYR A 69 15.54 -0.80 -17.74
N VAL A 70 16.35 -0.61 -18.79
CA VAL A 70 16.50 -1.55 -19.90
C VAL A 70 17.85 -2.24 -19.79
N ALA A 71 17.85 -3.58 -19.76
CA ALA A 71 19.06 -4.39 -19.77
C ALA A 71 19.80 -4.27 -21.11
N LYS A 72 21.12 -4.46 -21.10
CA LYS A 72 21.93 -4.36 -22.32
C LYS A 72 21.60 -5.43 -23.36
N ASN A 73 21.37 -6.67 -22.92
CA ASN A 73 21.00 -7.78 -23.81
C ASN A 73 19.72 -8.46 -23.31
N SER A 74 19.79 -9.17 -22.18
CA SER A 74 18.66 -9.90 -21.60
C SER A 74 18.36 -9.44 -20.18
N ARG A 75 17.07 -9.41 -19.81
CA ARG A 75 16.65 -9.09 -18.44
C ARG A 75 17.15 -10.13 -17.42
N PHE A 76 17.41 -11.36 -17.87
CA PHE A 76 17.94 -12.46 -17.05
C PHE A 76 19.45 -12.34 -16.76
N ASP A 77 20.18 -11.46 -17.46
CA ASP A 77 21.61 -11.28 -17.27
C ASP A 77 21.89 -10.62 -15.93
N LYS A 78 22.71 -11.24 -15.07
CA LYS A 78 23.12 -10.64 -13.79
C LYS A 78 24.16 -9.55 -14.02
N GLN A 79 23.96 -8.39 -13.40
CA GLN A 79 24.92 -7.28 -13.50
C GLN A 79 26.18 -7.57 -12.68
N ILE A 80 27.35 -7.30 -13.27
CA ILE A 80 28.65 -7.46 -12.59
C ILE A 80 28.84 -6.36 -11.54
N LYS A 81 28.39 -5.14 -11.85
CA LYS A 81 28.41 -3.98 -10.95
C LYS A 81 27.10 -3.20 -11.07
N PRO A 82 26.65 -2.51 -10.00
CA PRO A 82 25.49 -1.63 -10.07
C PRO A 82 25.61 -0.63 -11.21
N GLY A 83 24.58 -0.53 -12.07
CA GLY A 83 24.48 0.50 -13.12
C GLY A 83 25.34 0.30 -14.38
N ALA A 84 26.16 -0.76 -14.44
CA ALA A 84 27.06 -1.01 -15.57
C ALA A 84 26.30 -1.43 -16.85
N ASP A 85 25.35 -2.37 -16.72
CA ASP A 85 24.63 -2.99 -17.85
C ASP A 85 23.13 -2.68 -17.79
N GLN A 86 22.79 -1.40 -17.63
CA GLN A 86 21.42 -0.91 -17.72
C GLN A 86 21.36 0.51 -18.27
N PHE A 87 20.24 0.84 -18.88
CA PHE A 87 19.95 2.15 -19.45
C PHE A 87 18.56 2.61 -19.03
N HIS A 88 18.31 3.91 -19.08
CA HIS A 88 16.98 4.45 -18.79
C HIS A 88 16.17 4.62 -20.08
N LEU A 89 14.86 4.47 -19.97
CA LEU A 89 13.92 4.75 -21.04
C LEU A 89 12.61 5.24 -20.43
N THR A 90 12.08 6.36 -20.90
CA THR A 90 10.86 6.95 -20.35
C THR A 90 9.66 6.47 -21.15
N LEU A 91 8.74 5.78 -20.49
CA LEU A 91 7.51 5.26 -21.10
C LEU A 91 6.31 6.02 -20.55
N LEU A 92 5.40 6.42 -21.43
CA LEU A 92 4.14 7.09 -21.09
C LEU A 92 2.98 6.27 -21.65
N ALA A 93 1.96 6.02 -20.83
CA ALA A 93 0.73 5.40 -21.30
C ALA A 93 -0.10 6.41 -22.11
N GLN A 94 -0.34 6.10 -23.37
CA GLN A 94 -1.20 6.90 -24.24
C GLN A 94 -2.68 6.62 -24.00
N ASN A 95 -3.02 5.40 -23.58
CA ASN A 95 -4.39 4.96 -23.35
C ASN A 95 -4.44 3.84 -22.30
N PHE A 96 -5.62 3.29 -22.04
CA PHE A 96 -5.77 2.21 -21.05
C PHE A 96 -4.97 0.95 -21.41
N THR A 97 -4.88 0.57 -22.69
CA THR A 97 -4.00 -0.54 -23.14
C THR A 97 -2.54 -0.26 -22.81
N GLY A 98 -2.07 0.97 -23.06
CA GLY A 98 -0.73 1.41 -22.68
C GLY A 98 -0.49 1.32 -21.17
N TYR A 99 -1.47 1.73 -20.36
CA TYR A 99 -1.39 1.59 -18.90
C TYR A 99 -1.28 0.11 -18.48
N GLN A 100 -2.09 -0.78 -19.04
CA GLN A 100 -1.98 -2.23 -18.78
C GLN A 100 -0.62 -2.80 -19.21
N ASN A 101 -0.08 -2.35 -20.34
CA ASN A 101 1.26 -2.72 -20.79
C ASN A 101 2.36 -2.21 -19.85
N LEU A 102 2.23 -1.00 -19.28
CA LEU A 102 3.13 -0.54 -18.22
C LEU A 102 3.08 -1.44 -16.98
N LEU A 103 1.89 -1.85 -16.52
CA LEU A 103 1.74 -2.75 -15.38
C LEU A 103 2.46 -4.09 -15.63
N LYS A 104 2.31 -4.66 -16.83
CA LYS A 104 2.98 -5.90 -17.25
C LYS A 104 4.50 -5.74 -17.32
N LEU A 105 4.99 -4.70 -18.01
CA LEU A 105 6.43 -4.43 -18.14
C LEU A 105 7.10 -4.26 -16.77
N VAL A 106 6.51 -3.46 -15.89
CA VAL A 106 7.03 -3.24 -14.53
C VAL A 106 6.96 -4.53 -13.72
N THR A 107 5.89 -5.31 -13.84
CA THR A 107 5.77 -6.62 -13.19
C THR A 107 6.90 -7.57 -13.62
N LEU A 108 7.10 -7.76 -14.93
CA LEU A 108 8.16 -8.61 -15.46
C LEU A 108 9.55 -8.10 -15.04
N ALA A 109 9.75 -6.78 -15.01
CA ALA A 109 11.01 -6.18 -14.55
C ALA A 109 11.34 -6.54 -13.10
N HIS A 110 10.34 -6.58 -12.22
CA HIS A 110 10.50 -6.93 -10.80
C HIS A 110 10.52 -8.44 -10.53
N LEU A 111 9.78 -9.25 -11.29
CA LEU A 111 9.67 -10.70 -11.06
C LEU A 111 10.79 -11.49 -11.73
N GLU A 112 11.24 -11.05 -12.91
CA GLU A 112 12.21 -11.76 -13.76
C GLU A 112 13.52 -11.01 -13.93
N GLY A 113 13.45 -9.69 -14.14
CA GLY A 113 14.60 -8.87 -14.54
C GLY A 113 15.40 -8.22 -13.40
N PHE A 114 15.02 -8.50 -12.15
CA PHE A 114 15.58 -7.84 -10.97
C PHE A 114 17.03 -8.29 -10.72
N SER A 115 17.97 -7.34 -10.83
CA SER A 115 19.36 -7.51 -10.38
C SER A 115 19.64 -6.52 -9.25
N TYR A 116 20.21 -5.35 -9.53
CA TYR A 116 20.23 -4.23 -8.57
C TYR A 116 19.00 -3.32 -8.71
N LYS A 117 18.40 -3.31 -9.90
CA LYS A 117 17.19 -2.58 -10.28
C LYS A 117 16.29 -3.51 -11.10
N PRO A 118 14.96 -3.28 -11.14
CA PRO A 118 14.02 -4.03 -11.96
C PRO A 118 14.21 -3.66 -13.43
N ARG A 119 14.69 -4.59 -14.26
CA ARG A 119 15.01 -4.30 -15.67
C ARG A 119 14.12 -5.03 -16.64
N ILE A 120 13.72 -4.36 -17.71
CA ILE A 120 13.12 -4.97 -18.90
C ILE A 120 14.20 -5.30 -19.95
N ASP A 121 13.80 -5.97 -21.03
CA ASP A 121 14.60 -6.12 -22.24
C ASP A 121 13.78 -5.73 -23.48
N GLU A 122 14.45 -5.72 -24.64
CA GLU A 122 13.82 -5.32 -25.90
C GLU A 122 12.74 -6.30 -26.36
N ALA A 123 12.81 -7.57 -25.96
CA ALA A 123 11.82 -8.57 -26.34
C ALA A 123 10.47 -8.29 -25.68
N ILE A 124 10.44 -8.11 -24.36
CA ILE A 124 9.18 -7.80 -23.65
C ILE A 124 8.71 -6.37 -23.93
N LEU A 125 9.64 -5.44 -24.21
CA LEU A 125 9.28 -4.09 -24.66
C LEU A 125 8.54 -4.12 -25.99
N ALA A 126 8.95 -5.01 -26.90
CA ALA A 126 8.27 -5.17 -28.18
C ALA A 126 6.89 -5.84 -28.03
N GLU A 127 6.81 -6.87 -27.19
CA GLU A 127 5.56 -7.59 -26.89
C GLU A 127 4.49 -6.66 -26.27
N HIS A 128 4.90 -5.76 -25.37
CA HIS A 128 4.02 -4.83 -24.68
C HIS A 128 4.12 -3.39 -25.21
N SER A 129 4.40 -3.22 -26.50
CA SER A 129 4.64 -1.90 -27.10
C SER A 129 3.36 -1.09 -27.38
N GLU A 130 2.20 -1.72 -27.48
CA GLU A 130 0.94 -1.06 -27.85
C GLU A 130 0.53 0.02 -26.82
N GLY A 131 0.04 1.16 -27.30
CA GLY A 131 -0.47 2.23 -26.43
C GLY A 131 0.61 2.96 -25.61
N LEU A 132 1.90 2.70 -25.84
CA LEU A 132 3.01 3.40 -25.18
C LEU A 132 3.61 4.49 -26.07
N ILE A 133 3.88 5.65 -25.49
CA ILE A 133 4.76 6.68 -26.03
C ILE A 133 6.12 6.55 -25.33
N VAL A 134 7.20 6.70 -26.09
CA VAL A 134 8.57 6.46 -25.63
C VAL A 134 9.41 7.70 -25.85
N LEU A 135 10.08 8.15 -24.80
CA LEU A 135 11.10 9.20 -24.87
C LEU A 135 12.47 8.52 -24.76
N SER A 136 13.47 9.02 -25.48
CA SER A 136 14.80 8.40 -25.55
C SER A 136 15.56 8.31 -24.22
N GLY A 137 15.07 8.95 -23.17
CA GLY A 137 15.61 8.90 -21.81
C GLY A 137 16.58 10.04 -21.50
N CYS A 138 16.93 10.14 -20.22
CA CYS A 138 17.89 11.09 -19.67
C CYS A 138 19.35 10.79 -20.11
N ALA A 139 20.33 11.41 -19.47
CA ALA A 139 21.76 11.16 -19.71
C ALA A 139 22.17 9.67 -19.54
N SER A 140 21.40 8.89 -18.76
CA SER A 140 21.58 7.44 -18.58
C SER A 140 20.89 6.58 -19.65
N GLY A 141 20.19 7.19 -20.61
CA GLY A 141 19.57 6.49 -21.73
C GLY A 141 20.57 5.87 -22.70
N ARG A 142 20.15 4.81 -23.41
CA ARG A 142 21.06 4.03 -24.28
C ARG A 142 21.67 4.87 -25.39
N ILE A 143 20.87 5.72 -26.02
CA ILE A 143 21.30 6.62 -27.11
C ILE A 143 22.31 7.64 -26.57
N ASN A 144 21.99 8.27 -25.45
CA ASN A 144 22.89 9.24 -24.81
C ASN A 144 24.22 8.60 -24.39
N ARG A 145 24.21 7.40 -23.78
CA ARG A 145 25.46 6.70 -23.43
C ARG A 145 26.34 6.40 -24.64
N LEU A 146 25.75 5.94 -25.75
CA LEU A 146 26.50 5.69 -26.99
C LEU A 146 27.14 6.97 -27.55
N LEU A 147 26.41 8.09 -27.54
CA LEU A 147 26.97 9.38 -27.93
C LEU A 147 28.12 9.83 -27.02
N LYS A 148 28.00 9.61 -25.71
CA LYS A 148 29.06 9.91 -24.74
C LYS A 148 30.31 9.04 -24.96
N GLU A 149 30.13 7.81 -25.42
CA GLU A 149 31.21 6.88 -25.79
C GLU A 149 31.81 7.19 -27.17
N GLY A 150 31.25 8.15 -27.93
CA GLY A 150 31.69 8.53 -29.26
C GLY A 150 31.13 7.67 -30.40
N ASP A 151 30.19 6.76 -30.10
CA ASP A 151 29.57 5.86 -31.07
C ASP A 151 28.28 6.45 -31.66
N PHE A 152 28.45 7.38 -32.61
CA PHE A 152 27.32 8.02 -33.29
C PHE A 152 26.50 7.03 -34.13
N ASP A 153 27.16 6.10 -34.83
CA ASP A 153 26.48 5.13 -35.71
C ASP A 153 25.64 4.14 -34.91
N GLY A 154 26.15 3.67 -33.75
CA GLY A 154 25.38 2.86 -32.82
C GLY A 154 24.20 3.62 -32.22
N ALA A 155 24.38 4.89 -31.86
CA ALA A 155 23.29 5.74 -31.37
C ALA A 155 22.18 5.93 -32.43
N LEU A 156 22.57 6.19 -33.68
CA LEU A 156 21.67 6.30 -34.83
C LEU A 156 20.91 5.00 -35.09
N ALA A 157 21.61 3.86 -35.08
CA ALA A 157 20.99 2.55 -35.25
C ALA A 157 19.99 2.23 -34.15
N LYS A 158 20.31 2.55 -32.89
CA LYS A 158 19.39 2.33 -31.77
C LYS A 158 18.15 3.24 -31.84
N ALA A 159 18.33 4.50 -32.21
CA ALA A 159 17.21 5.42 -32.42
C ALA A 159 16.29 4.93 -33.55
N LYS A 160 16.86 4.42 -34.64
CA LYS A 160 16.10 3.81 -35.75
C LYS A 160 15.30 2.60 -35.28
N GLN A 161 15.90 1.71 -34.51
CA GLN A 161 15.22 0.54 -33.96
C GLN A 161 14.02 0.92 -33.09
N TYR A 162 14.16 1.90 -32.19
CA TYR A 162 13.03 2.36 -31.38
C TYR A 162 11.96 3.07 -32.22
N ALA A 163 12.35 3.82 -33.25
CA ALA A 163 11.39 4.44 -34.16
C ALA A 163 10.57 3.41 -34.95
N GLU A 164 11.20 2.31 -35.37
CA GLU A 164 10.53 1.18 -36.04
C GLU A 164 9.58 0.45 -35.08
N LEU A 165 9.99 0.28 -33.81
CA LEU A 165 9.17 -0.39 -32.80
C LEU A 165 7.98 0.47 -32.32
N PHE A 166 8.16 1.79 -32.25
CA PHE A 166 7.16 2.75 -31.78
C PHE A 166 6.85 3.78 -32.88
N PRO A 167 6.23 3.35 -34.00
CA PRO A 167 5.97 4.23 -35.12
C PRO A 167 5.09 5.40 -34.68
N LYS A 168 5.56 6.63 -34.93
CA LYS A 168 4.93 7.91 -34.51
C LYS A 168 4.75 8.09 -33.00
N ARG A 169 5.34 7.20 -32.19
CA ARG A 169 5.26 7.20 -30.72
C ARG A 169 6.63 7.26 -30.04
N PHE A 170 7.70 7.36 -30.81
CA PHE A 170 9.06 7.56 -30.32
C PHE A 170 9.49 9.02 -30.50
N TYR A 171 10.00 9.62 -29.42
CA TYR A 171 10.49 10.99 -29.37
C TYR A 171 11.92 11.02 -28.84
N LEU A 172 12.76 11.86 -29.43
CA LEU A 172 14.09 12.13 -28.89
C LEU A 172 13.98 13.19 -27.80
N GLU A 173 14.28 12.77 -26.58
CA GLU A 173 14.18 13.55 -25.36
C GLU A 173 15.38 14.49 -25.24
N LEU A 174 15.10 15.79 -25.22
CA LEU A 174 16.10 16.84 -25.09
C LEU A 174 15.97 17.50 -23.71
N GLN A 175 17.05 17.47 -22.96
CA GLN A 175 17.18 18.09 -21.64
C GLN A 175 18.31 19.13 -21.70
N ILE A 176 18.06 20.34 -21.21
CA ILE A 176 19.05 21.43 -21.20
C ILE A 176 19.27 21.88 -19.76
N PRO A 177 20.08 21.15 -18.96
CA PRO A 177 20.54 21.63 -17.67
C PRO A 177 21.56 22.77 -17.87
N PRO A 178 21.26 24.02 -17.48
CA PRO A 178 22.16 25.16 -17.67
C PRO A 178 23.53 24.98 -17.00
N SER A 179 23.57 24.26 -15.88
CA SER A 179 24.81 24.01 -15.12
C SER A 179 25.75 22.98 -15.75
N MET A 180 25.36 22.31 -16.86
CA MET A 180 26.18 21.31 -17.56
C MET A 180 26.43 21.71 -19.04
N PRO A 181 27.24 22.74 -19.31
CA PRO A 181 27.54 23.18 -20.69
C PRO A 181 28.27 22.11 -21.51
N GLU A 182 29.00 21.20 -20.88
CA GLU A 182 29.71 20.09 -21.52
C GLU A 182 28.79 19.11 -22.27
N LEU A 183 27.51 19.04 -21.90
CA LEU A 183 26.53 18.22 -22.61
C LEU A 183 26.09 18.82 -23.95
N LYS A 184 26.50 20.06 -24.28
CA LYS A 184 26.11 20.73 -25.52
C LYS A 184 26.43 19.92 -26.77
N THR A 185 27.64 19.38 -26.88
CA THR A 185 28.06 18.56 -28.03
C THR A 185 27.18 17.33 -28.20
N GLN A 186 26.87 16.65 -27.09
CA GLN A 186 26.00 15.47 -27.09
C GLN A 186 24.58 15.82 -27.54
N ARG A 187 24.04 16.96 -27.07
CA ARG A 187 22.72 17.47 -27.50
C ARG A 187 22.67 17.77 -29.00
N GLU A 188 23.71 18.42 -29.55
CA GLU A 188 23.80 18.69 -30.98
C GLU A 188 23.83 17.40 -31.82
N GLN A 189 24.53 16.37 -31.34
CA GLN A 189 24.52 15.04 -31.96
C GLN A 189 23.14 14.38 -31.88
N LEU A 190 22.43 14.49 -30.76
CA LEU A 190 21.07 13.97 -30.62
C LEU A 190 20.10 14.66 -31.58
N ILE A 191 20.19 15.99 -31.72
CA ILE A 191 19.42 16.78 -32.69
C ILE A 191 19.77 16.36 -34.13
N LYS A 192 21.04 16.07 -34.42
CA LYS A 192 21.45 15.55 -35.72
C LYS A 192 20.80 14.20 -36.02
N ILE A 193 20.73 13.29 -35.05
CA ILE A 193 20.00 12.02 -35.19
C ILE A 193 18.52 12.29 -35.48
N ALA A 194 17.90 13.20 -34.73
CA ALA A 194 16.49 13.57 -34.91
C ALA A 194 16.20 14.02 -36.35
N ARG A 195 17.02 14.92 -36.88
CA ARG A 195 16.91 15.44 -38.26
C ARG A 195 17.19 14.36 -39.31
N THR A 196 18.15 13.48 -39.07
CA THR A 196 18.54 12.41 -40.01
C THR A 196 17.42 11.38 -40.17
N LEU A 197 16.77 11.01 -39.06
CA LEU A 197 15.70 10.00 -39.04
C LEU A 197 14.29 10.61 -39.14
N ASN A 198 14.18 11.94 -39.23
CA ASN A 198 12.92 12.68 -39.18
C ASN A 198 12.07 12.34 -37.94
N LEU A 199 12.73 12.28 -36.77
CA LEU A 199 12.10 12.00 -35.49
C LEU A 199 11.76 13.30 -34.74
N PRO A 200 10.62 13.36 -34.04
CA PRO A 200 10.25 14.52 -33.24
C PRO A 200 11.13 14.66 -32.00
N LEU A 201 11.49 15.91 -31.67
CA LEU A 201 12.12 16.28 -30.40
C LEU A 201 11.07 16.54 -29.33
N VAL A 202 11.39 16.30 -28.07
CA VAL A 202 10.54 16.67 -26.93
C VAL A 202 11.38 17.25 -25.79
N ALA A 203 10.91 18.33 -25.19
CA ALA A 203 11.59 18.99 -24.08
C ALA A 203 11.17 18.39 -22.73
N THR A 204 12.12 18.05 -21.88
CA THR A 204 11.88 17.62 -20.49
C THR A 204 12.93 18.22 -19.56
N ASN A 205 12.72 18.09 -18.24
CA ASN A 205 13.67 18.59 -17.23
C ASN A 205 14.04 17.57 -16.15
N ASP A 206 13.63 16.31 -16.29
CA ASP A 206 13.99 15.22 -15.37
C ASP A 206 13.79 15.59 -13.89
N VAL A 207 12.56 15.95 -13.55
CA VAL A 207 12.24 16.67 -12.30
C VAL A 207 12.33 15.71 -11.11
N HIS A 208 13.10 16.08 -10.08
CA HIS A 208 13.24 15.31 -8.83
C HIS A 208 12.74 16.06 -7.58
N TYR A 209 12.65 17.39 -7.65
CA TYR A 209 12.19 18.24 -6.54
C TYR A 209 11.36 19.42 -7.06
N LEU A 210 10.64 20.13 -6.18
CA LEU A 210 9.70 21.17 -6.61
C LEU A 210 10.38 22.51 -6.84
N ASN A 211 11.21 22.97 -5.90
CA ASN A 211 11.81 24.30 -5.95
C ASN A 211 13.35 24.21 -6.06
N PRO A 212 14.01 25.21 -6.66
CA PRO A 212 15.48 25.23 -6.75
C PRO A 212 16.19 25.02 -5.40
N ASN A 213 15.65 25.60 -4.32
CA ASN A 213 16.20 25.51 -2.97
C ASN A 213 16.07 24.11 -2.32
N ASP A 214 15.39 23.18 -2.97
CA ASP A 214 15.21 21.80 -2.49
C ASP A 214 16.33 20.85 -2.96
N ALA A 215 17.24 21.32 -3.82
CA ALA A 215 18.38 20.55 -4.32
C ALA A 215 19.24 19.95 -3.19
N GLU A 216 19.48 20.70 -2.11
CA GLU A 216 20.27 20.20 -0.97
C GLU A 216 19.55 19.08 -0.21
N ALA A 217 18.21 19.14 -0.12
CA ALA A 217 17.42 18.09 0.52
C ALA A 217 17.38 16.82 -0.32
N GLN A 218 17.26 16.95 -1.65
CA GLN A 218 17.32 15.81 -2.56
C GLN A 218 18.72 15.15 -2.54
N ASP A 219 19.79 15.94 -2.52
CA ASP A 219 21.15 15.43 -2.39
C ASP A 219 21.37 14.68 -1.07
N ALA A 220 20.80 15.18 0.03
CA ALA A 220 20.82 14.49 1.31
C ALA A 220 20.07 13.13 1.25
N LEU A 221 18.94 13.05 0.55
CA LEU A 221 18.22 11.78 0.32
C LEU A 221 19.08 10.78 -0.47
N LEU A 222 19.75 11.23 -1.53
CA LEU A 222 20.69 10.39 -2.28
C LEU A 222 21.83 9.87 -1.40
N CYS A 223 22.36 10.69 -0.49
CA CYS A 223 23.34 10.23 0.50
C CYS A 223 22.75 9.17 1.45
N VAL A 224 21.47 9.30 1.84
CA VAL A 224 20.78 8.28 2.64
C VAL A 224 20.69 6.97 1.86
N GLN A 225 20.30 7.01 0.59
CA GLN A 225 20.17 5.86 -0.32
C GLN A 225 21.51 5.13 -0.52
N THR A 226 22.55 5.89 -0.86
CA THR A 226 23.88 5.37 -1.19
C THR A 226 24.74 5.06 0.05
N ARG A 227 24.23 5.37 1.25
CA ARG A 227 24.93 5.24 2.53
C ARG A 227 26.26 6.00 2.54
N LYS A 228 26.29 7.17 1.91
CA LYS A 228 27.44 8.08 1.87
C LYS A 228 27.21 9.29 2.76
N LEU A 229 28.30 10.00 3.07
CA LEU A 229 28.24 11.29 3.74
C LEU A 229 28.17 12.41 2.69
N ILE A 230 27.56 13.53 3.04
CA ILE A 230 27.50 14.72 2.18
C ILE A 230 28.92 15.22 1.85
N SER A 231 29.86 15.03 2.78
CA SER A 231 31.28 15.39 2.65
C SER A 231 32.11 14.44 1.77
N ASP A 232 31.58 13.30 1.32
CA ASP A 232 32.30 12.39 0.42
C ASP A 232 32.34 12.99 -1.00
N GLU A 233 33.54 13.23 -1.54
CA GLU A 233 33.73 13.80 -2.89
C GLU A 233 33.47 12.78 -4.01
N LYS A 234 33.63 11.48 -3.74
CA LYS A 234 33.47 10.41 -4.75
C LYS A 234 32.10 9.74 -4.66
N ARG A 235 31.06 10.55 -4.50
CA ARG A 235 29.66 10.10 -4.44
C ARG A 235 28.87 10.54 -5.66
N LEU A 236 27.72 9.93 -5.88
CA LEU A 236 26.72 10.46 -6.78
C LEU A 236 26.20 11.78 -6.18
N LYS A 237 26.39 12.89 -6.90
CA LYS A 237 26.05 14.23 -6.45
C LYS A 237 25.30 14.95 -7.56
N MET A 238 24.03 15.23 -7.33
CA MET A 238 23.21 16.06 -8.22
C MET A 238 23.24 17.54 -7.81
N LEU A 239 23.70 17.83 -6.58
CA LEU A 239 23.79 19.19 -6.05
C LEU A 239 24.72 20.13 -6.83
N ASP A 240 25.74 19.59 -7.52
CA ASP A 240 26.61 20.40 -8.38
C ASP A 240 25.86 20.99 -9.58
N HIS A 241 24.68 20.45 -9.87
CA HIS A 241 23.83 20.80 -10.99
C HIS A 241 22.36 20.93 -10.52
N PRO A 242 22.00 22.01 -9.79
CA PRO A 242 20.70 22.16 -9.12
C PRO A 242 19.56 22.53 -10.09
N ASP A 243 19.47 21.83 -11.22
CA ASP A 243 18.55 22.12 -12.33
C ASP A 243 17.32 21.20 -12.37
N PHE A 244 17.26 20.17 -11.54
CA PHE A 244 16.24 19.11 -11.57
C PHE A 244 14.98 19.45 -10.78
N TYR A 245 14.60 20.74 -10.73
CA TYR A 245 13.34 21.18 -10.13
C TYR A 245 12.20 21.29 -11.14
N LEU A 246 10.96 21.46 -10.66
CA LEU A 246 9.80 21.75 -11.51
C LEU A 246 9.91 23.19 -12.05
N LYS A 247 10.62 23.36 -13.17
CA LYS A 247 10.74 24.65 -13.87
C LYS A 247 9.38 25.17 -14.34
N SER A 248 9.20 26.48 -14.30
CA SER A 248 8.00 27.11 -14.86
C SER A 248 7.95 26.97 -16.40
N PRO A 249 6.77 27.04 -17.02
CA PRO A 249 6.64 27.06 -18.48
C PRO A 249 7.47 28.17 -19.16
N HIS A 250 7.60 29.33 -18.52
CA HIS A 250 8.42 30.44 -19.04
C HIS A 250 9.91 30.06 -19.07
N GLU A 251 10.44 29.52 -17.98
CA GLU A 251 11.84 29.06 -17.94
C GLU A 251 12.11 27.99 -18.99
N MET A 252 11.20 27.03 -19.15
CA MET A 252 11.34 26.00 -20.18
C MET A 252 11.29 26.58 -21.60
N LYS A 253 10.41 27.53 -21.89
CA LYS A 253 10.38 28.20 -23.20
C LYS A 253 11.66 28.97 -23.50
N GLU A 254 12.20 29.69 -22.52
CA GLU A 254 13.47 30.41 -22.69
C GLU A 254 14.65 29.45 -22.94
N LEU A 255 14.71 28.32 -22.21
CA LEU A 255 15.76 27.32 -22.39
C LEU A 255 15.72 26.66 -23.77
N PHE A 256 14.53 26.49 -24.33
CA PHE A 256 14.30 25.82 -25.61
C PHE A 256 13.96 26.80 -26.74
N ARG A 257 14.37 28.08 -26.65
CA ARG A 257 14.06 29.10 -27.67
C ARG A 257 14.51 28.73 -29.08
N ASP A 258 15.60 27.96 -29.20
CA ASP A 258 16.18 27.51 -30.47
C ASP A 258 15.46 26.27 -31.03
N HIS A 259 14.62 25.63 -30.22
CA HIS A 259 13.88 24.41 -30.52
C HIS A 259 12.43 24.47 -29.99
N PRO A 260 11.62 25.47 -30.43
CA PRO A 260 10.23 25.61 -29.97
C PRO A 260 9.39 24.36 -30.25
N GLU A 261 9.71 23.59 -31.29
CA GLU A 261 9.05 22.33 -31.62
C GLU A 261 9.11 21.29 -30.49
N ALA A 262 10.19 21.30 -29.69
CA ALA A 262 10.35 20.39 -28.56
C ALA A 262 9.37 20.71 -27.43
N ILE A 263 9.07 22.00 -27.22
CA ILE A 263 8.07 22.47 -26.25
C ILE A 263 6.67 22.14 -26.76
N GLU A 264 6.34 22.44 -28.02
CA GLU A 264 5.03 22.12 -28.60
C GLU A 264 4.69 20.63 -28.54
N ASN A 265 5.69 19.77 -28.78
CA ASN A 265 5.48 18.33 -28.75
C ASN A 265 5.14 17.82 -27.34
N THR A 266 5.48 18.55 -26.26
CA THR A 266 5.06 18.18 -24.90
C THR A 266 3.54 18.23 -24.76
N VAL A 267 2.92 19.27 -25.31
CA VAL A 267 1.47 19.48 -25.32
C VAL A 267 0.81 18.46 -26.26
N LYS A 268 1.38 18.22 -27.45
CA LYS A 268 0.84 17.19 -28.38
C LYS A 268 0.84 15.79 -27.77
N ILE A 269 1.90 15.42 -27.06
CA ILE A 269 1.96 14.15 -26.32
C ILE A 269 0.87 14.14 -25.25
N ALA A 270 0.82 15.19 -24.42
CA ALA A 270 -0.17 15.31 -23.36
C ALA A 270 -1.60 15.20 -23.89
N ASP A 271 -1.93 15.85 -25.00
CA ASP A 271 -3.24 15.80 -25.66
C ASP A 271 -3.57 14.40 -26.17
N SER A 272 -2.58 13.71 -26.73
CA SER A 272 -2.73 12.35 -27.24
C SER A 272 -2.92 11.30 -26.13
N CYS A 273 -2.47 11.57 -24.90
CA CYS A 273 -2.67 10.65 -23.78
C CYS A 273 -4.11 10.74 -23.26
N GLN A 274 -4.92 9.71 -23.44
CA GLN A 274 -6.30 9.63 -22.95
C GLN A 274 -6.46 8.34 -22.15
N ILE A 275 -6.13 8.41 -20.86
CA ILE A 275 -6.27 7.30 -19.94
C ILE A 275 -7.49 7.53 -19.07
N GLU A 276 -8.39 6.55 -19.05
CA GLU A 276 -9.45 6.44 -18.05
C GLU A 276 -9.21 5.16 -17.25
N ILE A 277 -8.74 5.31 -16.01
CA ILE A 277 -8.57 4.18 -15.09
C ILE A 277 -9.91 3.97 -14.36
N PRO A 278 -10.50 2.77 -14.42
CA PRO A 278 -11.69 2.44 -13.65
C PRO A 278 -11.38 2.51 -12.14
N THR A 279 -12.04 3.44 -11.45
CA THR A 279 -11.94 3.62 -9.99
C THR A 279 -13.35 3.62 -9.39
N GLY A 280 -13.49 3.19 -8.13
CA GLY A 280 -14.77 3.10 -7.42
C GLY A 280 -15.65 1.93 -7.83
N LYS A 281 -15.14 1.03 -8.70
CA LYS A 281 -15.85 -0.19 -9.12
C LYS A 281 -15.28 -1.41 -8.42
N LEU A 282 -16.13 -2.17 -7.74
CA LEU A 282 -15.73 -3.39 -7.04
C LEU A 282 -15.49 -4.55 -8.02
N HIS A 283 -14.42 -5.30 -7.77
CA HIS A 283 -14.03 -6.51 -8.47
C HIS A 283 -14.07 -7.68 -7.49
N PHE A 284 -15.01 -8.61 -7.70
CA PHE A 284 -15.18 -9.80 -6.87
C PHE A 284 -14.40 -10.97 -7.47
N PRO A 285 -13.57 -11.68 -6.67
CA PRO A 285 -12.91 -12.89 -7.12
C PRO A 285 -13.92 -13.98 -7.49
N VAL A 286 -13.50 -14.89 -8.37
CA VAL A 286 -14.35 -15.97 -8.88
C VAL A 286 -14.20 -17.19 -7.98
N PHE A 287 -15.33 -17.81 -7.63
CA PHE A 287 -15.36 -19.10 -6.93
C PHE A 287 -15.87 -20.20 -7.86
N GLU A 288 -15.15 -21.31 -7.94
CA GLU A 288 -15.61 -22.46 -8.73
C GLU A 288 -16.86 -23.09 -8.11
N ILE A 289 -17.97 -23.04 -8.84
CA ILE A 289 -19.26 -23.59 -8.42
C ILE A 289 -19.58 -24.89 -9.16
N PRO A 290 -20.26 -25.85 -8.51
CA PRO A 290 -20.74 -27.06 -9.19
C PRO A 290 -21.67 -26.75 -10.37
N GLN A 291 -21.62 -27.59 -11.41
CA GLN A 291 -22.43 -27.41 -12.61
C GLN A 291 -23.94 -27.38 -12.26
N GLY A 292 -24.64 -26.35 -12.73
CA GLY A 292 -26.08 -26.17 -12.51
C GLY A 292 -26.44 -25.30 -11.30
N ASP A 293 -25.46 -24.87 -10.51
CA ASP A 293 -25.65 -23.87 -9.47
C ASP A 293 -25.21 -22.46 -9.91
N THR A 294 -25.70 -21.46 -9.20
CA THR A 294 -25.21 -20.07 -9.17
C THR A 294 -24.48 -19.85 -7.84
N GLU A 295 -23.65 -18.82 -7.72
CA GLU A 295 -23.01 -18.48 -6.44
C GLU A 295 -24.03 -18.32 -5.31
N SER A 296 -25.15 -17.64 -5.59
CA SER A 296 -26.24 -17.40 -4.64
C SER A 296 -26.96 -18.70 -4.22
N SER A 297 -27.24 -19.60 -5.18
CA SER A 297 -27.88 -20.88 -4.85
C SER A 297 -26.93 -21.80 -4.08
N TYR A 298 -25.66 -21.83 -4.44
CA TYR A 298 -24.64 -22.63 -3.78
C TYR A 298 -24.38 -22.13 -2.34
N LEU A 299 -24.23 -20.82 -2.15
CA LEU A 299 -24.10 -20.20 -0.83
C LEU A 299 -25.29 -20.55 0.07
N THR A 300 -26.52 -20.44 -0.45
CA THR A 300 -27.75 -20.77 0.28
C THR A 300 -27.76 -22.24 0.73
N LYS A 301 -27.39 -23.16 -0.17
CA LYS A 301 -27.29 -24.60 0.15
C LYS A 301 -26.29 -24.86 1.28
N LEU A 302 -25.09 -24.27 1.19
CA LEU A 302 -24.05 -24.43 2.21
C LEU A 302 -24.48 -23.84 3.56
N ALA A 303 -25.08 -22.65 3.56
CA ALA A 303 -25.50 -21.99 4.79
C ALA A 303 -26.60 -22.80 5.51
N ILE A 304 -27.61 -23.29 4.79
CA ILE A 304 -28.67 -24.13 5.39
C ILE A 304 -28.09 -25.44 5.93
N ALA A 305 -27.22 -26.10 5.17
CA ALA A 305 -26.59 -27.35 5.60
C ALA A 305 -25.70 -27.14 6.83
N GLY A 306 -24.90 -26.07 6.83
CA GLY A 306 -24.01 -25.71 7.93
C GLY A 306 -24.76 -25.36 9.21
N LEU A 307 -25.86 -24.62 9.11
CA LEU A 307 -26.70 -24.29 10.27
C LEU A 307 -27.28 -25.56 10.92
N LYS A 308 -27.81 -26.49 10.11
CA LYS A 308 -28.33 -27.79 10.58
C LYS A 308 -27.26 -28.67 11.22
N LYS A 309 -26.00 -28.55 10.78
CA LYS A 309 -24.87 -29.29 11.36
C LYS A 309 -24.46 -28.74 12.72
N LYS A 310 -24.52 -27.42 12.89
CA LYS A 310 -24.08 -26.74 14.12
C LYS A 310 -25.14 -26.69 15.22
N ILE A 311 -26.41 -26.59 14.85
CA ILE A 311 -27.52 -26.44 15.79
C ILE A 311 -28.44 -27.66 15.68
N GLN A 312 -28.64 -28.36 16.80
CA GLN A 312 -29.52 -29.54 16.86
C GLN A 312 -30.99 -29.18 16.57
N THR A 313 -31.47 -28.05 17.10
CA THR A 313 -32.85 -27.58 16.92
C THR A 313 -32.86 -26.18 16.33
N VAL A 314 -33.00 -26.09 15.01
CA VAL A 314 -33.10 -24.82 14.30
C VAL A 314 -34.49 -24.21 14.53
N THR A 315 -34.54 -23.03 15.15
CA THR A 315 -35.82 -22.33 15.41
C THR A 315 -36.34 -21.61 14.17
N PRO A 316 -37.65 -21.31 14.08
CA PRO A 316 -38.20 -20.48 13.02
C PRO A 316 -37.52 -19.11 12.92
N GLU A 317 -37.18 -18.50 14.06
CA GLU A 317 -36.45 -17.23 14.14
C GLU A 317 -35.08 -17.30 13.45
N MET A 318 -34.32 -18.38 13.68
CA MET A 318 -33.03 -18.60 13.02
C MET A 318 -33.17 -18.73 11.50
N LEU A 319 -34.21 -19.43 11.01
CA LEU A 319 -34.45 -19.56 9.58
C LEU A 319 -34.86 -18.23 8.94
N THR A 320 -35.73 -17.47 9.61
CA THR A 320 -36.13 -16.12 9.17
C THR A 320 -34.91 -15.21 9.08
N ARG A 321 -34.06 -15.20 10.12
CA ARG A 321 -32.82 -14.42 10.11
C ARG A 321 -31.87 -14.88 9.00
N LEU A 322 -31.65 -16.19 8.84
CA LEU A 322 -30.75 -16.72 7.80
C LEU A 322 -31.21 -16.33 6.40
N ASN A 323 -32.51 -16.44 6.10
CA ASN A 323 -33.06 -16.11 4.80
C ASN A 323 -32.94 -14.60 4.49
N TYR A 324 -33.22 -13.75 5.49
CA TYR A 324 -33.04 -12.30 5.37
C TYR A 324 -31.58 -11.92 5.09
N GLU A 325 -30.63 -12.50 5.82
CA GLU A 325 -29.20 -12.26 5.59
C GLU A 325 -28.76 -12.72 4.19
N LEU A 326 -29.17 -13.94 3.77
CA LEU A 326 -28.87 -14.48 2.44
C LEU A 326 -29.47 -13.62 1.32
N GLU A 327 -30.69 -13.14 1.48
CA GLU A 327 -31.33 -12.26 0.51
C GLU A 327 -30.50 -10.99 0.28
N ILE A 328 -30.08 -10.34 1.36
CA ILE A 328 -29.28 -9.10 1.26
C ILE A 328 -27.91 -9.39 0.64
N ILE A 329 -27.23 -10.46 1.06
CA ILE A 329 -25.92 -10.86 0.50
C ILE A 329 -26.03 -11.10 -1.01
N ASN A 330 -27.07 -11.82 -1.43
CA ASN A 330 -27.32 -12.13 -2.83
C ASN A 330 -27.67 -10.88 -3.65
N GLN A 331 -28.54 -9.99 -3.13
CA GLN A 331 -28.91 -8.75 -3.81
C GLN A 331 -27.71 -7.80 -4.01
N LYS A 332 -26.76 -7.82 -3.07
CA LYS A 332 -25.52 -7.03 -3.15
C LYS A 332 -24.44 -7.67 -4.02
N GLY A 333 -24.60 -8.93 -4.42
CA GLY A 333 -23.61 -9.66 -5.21
C GLY A 333 -22.37 -10.09 -4.39
N TYR A 334 -22.51 -10.27 -3.08
CA TYR A 334 -21.39 -10.63 -2.21
C TYR A 334 -21.23 -12.14 -2.02
N SER A 335 -21.93 -12.95 -2.82
CA SER A 335 -21.97 -14.40 -2.64
C SER A 335 -20.59 -15.06 -2.77
N ALA A 336 -19.82 -14.70 -3.81
CA ALA A 336 -18.43 -15.15 -3.98
C ALA A 336 -17.54 -14.83 -2.77
N TYR A 337 -17.71 -13.64 -2.17
CA TYR A 337 -16.91 -13.20 -1.03
C TYR A 337 -17.08 -14.13 0.18
N PHE A 338 -18.32 -14.56 0.49
CA PHE A 338 -18.57 -15.53 1.56
C PHE A 338 -18.12 -16.94 1.19
N LEU A 339 -18.28 -17.36 -0.07
CA LEU A 339 -17.86 -18.68 -0.55
C LEU A 339 -16.35 -18.87 -0.46
N ILE A 340 -15.58 -17.86 -0.83
CA ILE A 340 -14.12 -17.86 -0.71
C ILE A 340 -13.70 -17.84 0.75
N THR A 341 -14.35 -16.98 1.55
CA THR A 341 -14.03 -16.87 2.99
C THR A 341 -14.26 -18.18 3.74
N GLN A 342 -15.41 -18.84 3.54
CA GLN A 342 -15.67 -20.11 4.21
C GLN A 342 -14.70 -21.20 3.75
N ASP A 343 -14.26 -21.16 2.49
CA ASP A 343 -13.43 -22.19 1.91
C ASP A 343 -12.04 -22.26 2.56
N PHE A 344 -11.30 -21.15 2.60
CA PHE A 344 -9.98 -21.15 3.24
C PHE A 344 -10.08 -21.32 4.77
N VAL A 345 -11.15 -20.84 5.42
CA VAL A 345 -11.37 -21.06 6.85
C VAL A 345 -11.59 -22.54 7.15
N ASN A 346 -12.46 -23.19 6.38
CA ASN A 346 -12.76 -24.61 6.58
C ASN A 346 -11.57 -25.48 6.20
N TRP A 347 -10.82 -25.13 5.16
CA TRP A 347 -9.56 -25.80 4.84
C TRP A 347 -8.56 -25.69 5.99
N ALA A 348 -8.34 -24.48 6.53
CA ALA A 348 -7.40 -24.26 7.64
C ALA A 348 -7.79 -25.09 8.88
N LYS A 349 -9.07 -25.07 9.27
CA LYS A 349 -9.59 -25.90 10.38
C LYS A 349 -9.37 -27.39 10.13
N ASN A 350 -9.60 -27.88 8.91
CA ASN A 350 -9.39 -29.28 8.54
C ASN A 350 -7.91 -29.71 8.57
N GLN A 351 -6.98 -28.78 8.28
CA GLN A 351 -5.54 -29.00 8.44
C GLN A 351 -5.06 -28.85 9.90
N GLY A 352 -6.00 -28.66 10.83
CA GLY A 352 -5.71 -28.42 12.24
C GLY A 352 -4.94 -27.12 12.45
N ILE A 353 -5.16 -26.08 11.64
CA ILE A 353 -4.64 -24.72 11.88
C ILE A 353 -5.65 -24.00 12.77
N GLY A 354 -5.16 -23.37 13.84
CA GLY A 354 -6.01 -22.57 14.72
C GLY A 354 -6.60 -21.37 13.98
N VAL A 355 -7.93 -21.24 13.97
CA VAL A 355 -8.64 -20.09 13.40
C VAL A 355 -9.40 -19.39 14.53
N GLY A 356 -9.32 -18.06 14.57
CA GLY A 356 -10.03 -17.27 15.56
C GLY A 356 -11.55 -17.39 15.45
N PRO A 357 -12.30 -17.03 16.50
CA PRO A 357 -13.76 -17.15 16.54
C PRO A 357 -14.50 -16.17 15.59
N GLY A 358 -13.77 -15.23 15.00
CA GLY A 358 -14.28 -14.13 14.18
C GLY A 358 -13.86 -12.78 14.77
N ARG A 359 -13.45 -11.84 13.92
CA ARG A 359 -13.07 -10.47 14.31
C ARG A 359 -14.02 -9.45 13.69
N GLY A 360 -14.15 -8.32 14.39
CA GLY A 360 -14.98 -7.21 13.93
C GLY A 360 -16.46 -7.58 13.89
N SER A 361 -17.18 -7.03 12.92
CA SER A 361 -18.62 -7.21 12.81
C SER A 361 -19.03 -8.55 12.17
N ALA A 362 -18.11 -9.32 11.57
CA ALA A 362 -18.43 -10.59 10.91
C ALA A 362 -19.11 -11.61 11.85
N ALA A 363 -18.86 -11.51 13.17
CA ALA A 363 -19.51 -12.33 14.19
C ALA A 363 -21.03 -12.07 14.35
N GLY A 364 -21.55 -10.95 13.84
CA GLY A 364 -22.98 -10.62 13.88
C GLY A 364 -23.84 -11.31 12.81
N ALA A 365 -23.22 -12.00 11.85
CA ALA A 365 -23.93 -12.69 10.77
C ALA A 365 -24.15 -14.17 11.09
N LEU A 366 -25.42 -14.59 11.05
CA LEU A 366 -25.79 -16.00 11.17
C LEU A 366 -25.29 -16.81 9.98
N VAL A 367 -25.21 -16.21 8.78
CA VAL A 367 -24.60 -16.84 7.60
C VAL A 367 -23.13 -17.17 7.85
N SER A 368 -22.35 -16.26 8.45
CA SER A 368 -20.94 -16.51 8.79
C SER A 368 -20.79 -17.65 9.82
N PHE A 369 -21.67 -17.68 10.82
CA PHE A 369 -21.70 -18.77 11.79
C PHE A 369 -22.03 -20.10 11.12
N ALA A 370 -23.07 -20.13 10.28
CA ALA A 370 -23.53 -21.33 9.58
C ALA A 370 -22.47 -21.90 8.63
N LEU A 371 -21.75 -21.04 7.90
CA LEU A 371 -20.65 -21.40 7.01
C LEU A 371 -19.34 -21.74 7.73
N ASN A 372 -19.32 -21.65 9.06
CA ASN A 372 -18.17 -21.90 9.90
C ASN A 372 -17.00 -20.90 9.72
N ILE A 373 -17.30 -19.72 9.16
CA ILE A 373 -16.42 -18.55 9.15
C ILE A 373 -16.23 -18.06 10.60
N THR A 374 -17.31 -17.96 11.36
CA THR A 374 -17.29 -17.62 12.79
C THR A 374 -17.78 -18.78 13.65
N THR A 375 -17.41 -18.76 14.94
CA THR A 375 -17.77 -19.82 15.90
C THR A 375 -18.82 -19.38 16.93
N LEU A 376 -19.05 -18.07 17.09
CA LEU A 376 -20.08 -17.53 17.99
C LEU A 376 -21.46 -17.50 17.33
N ASN A 377 -22.49 -17.93 18.05
CA ASN A 377 -23.88 -17.83 17.62
C ASN A 377 -24.41 -16.39 17.84
N PRO A 378 -24.67 -15.60 16.79
CA PRO A 378 -25.05 -14.20 16.94
C PRO A 378 -26.39 -14.01 17.65
N ILE A 379 -27.34 -14.94 17.52
CA ILE A 379 -28.67 -14.82 18.14
C ILE A 379 -28.56 -14.96 19.65
N GLN A 380 -27.76 -15.92 20.13
CA GLN A 380 -27.54 -16.14 21.56
C GLN A 380 -26.89 -14.93 22.26
N HIS A 381 -26.06 -14.18 21.52
CA HIS A 381 -25.33 -13.03 22.05
C HIS A 381 -25.95 -11.68 21.66
N GLY A 382 -27.14 -11.66 21.06
CA GLY A 382 -27.82 -10.43 20.66
C GLY A 382 -27.06 -9.59 19.63
N LEU A 383 -26.26 -10.22 18.75
CA LEU A 383 -25.42 -9.53 17.79
C LEU A 383 -26.23 -9.16 16.51
N PRO A 384 -26.34 -7.86 16.17
CA PRO A 384 -27.11 -7.43 15.00
C PRO A 384 -26.35 -7.65 13.69
N PHE A 385 -27.06 -8.12 12.65
CA PHE A 385 -26.49 -8.33 11.31
C PHE A 385 -26.22 -7.00 10.63
N GLU A 386 -27.07 -6.00 10.85
CA GLU A 386 -26.97 -4.68 10.24
C GLU A 386 -25.70 -3.94 10.65
N ARG A 387 -25.10 -4.32 11.80
CA ARG A 387 -23.80 -3.81 12.20
C ARG A 387 -22.66 -4.35 11.35
N PHE A 388 -22.84 -5.53 10.77
CA PHE A 388 -21.94 -6.12 9.79
C PHE A 388 -22.26 -5.61 8.39
N LEU A 389 -23.46 -5.91 7.90
CA LEU A 389 -23.90 -5.59 6.57
C LEU A 389 -25.23 -4.85 6.64
N ASN A 390 -25.15 -3.53 6.50
CA ASN A 390 -26.32 -2.68 6.37
C ASN A 390 -26.76 -2.66 4.90
N PRO A 391 -28.04 -2.92 4.58
CA PRO A 391 -28.56 -2.84 3.21
C PRO A 391 -28.29 -1.50 2.50
N GLN A 392 -28.21 -0.40 3.26
CA GLN A 392 -27.96 0.94 2.72
C GLN A 392 -26.47 1.23 2.47
N ARG A 393 -25.55 0.39 2.96
CA ARG A 393 -24.11 0.56 2.74
C ARG A 393 -23.75 0.19 1.29
N PRO A 394 -22.95 1.01 0.59
CA PRO A 394 -22.56 0.72 -0.80
C PRO A 394 -21.43 -0.32 -0.90
N THR A 395 -20.56 -0.41 0.11
CA THR A 395 -19.36 -1.25 0.08
C THR A 395 -19.52 -2.55 0.88
N PRO A 396 -18.81 -3.64 0.49
CA PRO A 396 -18.85 -4.91 1.20
C PRO A 396 -18.24 -4.79 2.59
N PRO A 397 -18.71 -5.55 3.58
CA PRO A 397 -18.09 -5.54 4.90
C PRO A 397 -16.76 -6.32 4.88
N ASP A 398 -15.80 -5.89 5.68
CA ASP A 398 -14.55 -6.63 5.88
C ASP A 398 -14.77 -7.85 6.77
N ILE A 399 -14.30 -9.02 6.32
CA ILE A 399 -14.20 -10.24 7.12
C ILE A 399 -12.73 -10.47 7.46
N ASP A 400 -12.33 -9.95 8.63
CA ASP A 400 -10.99 -10.10 9.16
C ASP A 400 -10.82 -11.46 9.85
N MET A 401 -9.80 -12.22 9.46
CA MET A 401 -9.57 -13.58 9.93
C MET A 401 -8.24 -13.70 10.69
N ASP A 402 -8.30 -14.30 11.87
CA ASP A 402 -7.13 -14.60 12.69
C ASP A 402 -6.74 -16.07 12.50
N PHE A 403 -5.46 -16.31 12.24
CA PHE A 403 -4.86 -17.64 12.13
C PHE A 403 -3.72 -17.79 13.14
N ALA A 404 -3.39 -19.03 13.50
CA ALA A 404 -2.16 -19.33 14.23
C ALA A 404 -0.94 -18.74 13.47
N ASP A 405 -0.13 -17.94 14.17
CA ASP A 405 0.93 -17.13 13.56
C ASP A 405 2.04 -17.98 12.91
N ASP A 406 2.31 -19.15 13.45
CA ASP A 406 3.28 -20.13 12.98
C ASP A 406 2.83 -20.91 11.73
N ARG A 407 1.52 -21.02 11.49
CA ARG A 407 0.95 -21.80 10.37
C ARG A 407 0.14 -20.96 9.36
N ARG A 408 0.05 -19.64 9.56
CA ARG A 408 -0.69 -18.73 8.67
C ARG A 408 -0.25 -18.80 7.21
N GLU A 409 1.04 -18.96 6.96
CA GLU A 409 1.58 -19.01 5.59
C GLU A 409 1.05 -20.21 4.79
N GLU A 410 0.71 -21.32 5.45
CA GLU A 410 0.08 -22.48 4.79
C GLU A 410 -1.29 -22.11 4.20
N VAL A 411 -2.04 -21.24 4.87
CA VAL A 411 -3.35 -20.77 4.38
C VAL A 411 -3.19 -19.84 3.18
N ILE A 412 -2.19 -18.96 3.22
CA ILE A 412 -1.88 -18.05 2.09
C ILE A 412 -1.46 -18.89 0.87
N GLU A 413 -0.63 -19.91 1.08
CA GLU A 413 -0.18 -20.80 0.02
C GLU A 413 -1.35 -21.60 -0.58
N TYR A 414 -2.25 -22.13 0.25
CA TYR A 414 -3.47 -22.78 -0.21
C TYR A 414 -4.32 -21.87 -1.10
N VAL A 415 -4.53 -20.62 -0.67
CA VAL A 415 -5.29 -19.63 -1.45
C VAL A 415 -4.58 -19.34 -2.79
N ALA A 416 -3.25 -19.18 -2.78
CA ALA A 416 -2.47 -18.95 -4.00
C ALA A 416 -2.51 -20.16 -4.96
N GLU A 417 -2.50 -21.39 -4.46
CA GLU A 417 -2.62 -22.60 -5.28
C GLU A 417 -4.03 -22.79 -5.84
N LYS A 418 -5.06 -22.51 -5.04
CA LYS A 418 -6.46 -22.72 -5.41
C LYS A 418 -7.00 -21.67 -6.37
N TYR A 419 -6.71 -20.39 -6.12
CA TYR A 419 -7.25 -19.27 -6.90
C TYR A 419 -6.28 -18.76 -7.97
N GLY A 420 -5.05 -19.28 -8.01
CA GLY A 420 -4.01 -18.91 -8.97
C GLY A 420 -2.97 -17.97 -8.36
N ARG A 421 -1.69 -18.32 -8.53
CA ARG A 421 -0.56 -17.58 -7.92
C ARG A 421 -0.41 -16.15 -8.44
N ASP A 422 -0.91 -15.87 -9.63
CA ASP A 422 -0.92 -14.54 -10.25
C ASP A 422 -2.20 -13.74 -9.94
N HIS A 423 -3.20 -14.35 -9.30
CA HIS A 423 -4.44 -13.72 -8.85
C HIS A 423 -4.38 -13.32 -7.37
N VAL A 424 -3.35 -13.77 -6.66
CA VAL A 424 -3.18 -13.61 -5.21
C VAL A 424 -1.85 -12.92 -4.89
N ALA A 425 -1.90 -11.83 -4.13
CA ALA A 425 -0.69 -11.15 -3.65
C ALA A 425 -0.95 -10.44 -2.32
N GLN A 426 0.11 -10.25 -1.54
CA GLN A 426 0.04 -9.42 -0.35
C GLN A 426 0.10 -7.94 -0.72
N VAL A 427 -0.42 -7.07 0.15
CA VAL A 427 -0.43 -5.63 -0.11
C VAL A 427 0.90 -5.00 0.32
N ILE A 428 1.45 -4.10 -0.48
CA ILE A 428 2.63 -3.30 -0.10
C ILE A 428 2.29 -2.25 0.95
N THR A 429 3.27 -1.94 1.78
CA THR A 429 3.28 -0.78 2.66
C THR A 429 4.56 0.00 2.48
N PHE A 430 4.51 1.30 2.76
CA PHE A 430 5.66 2.17 2.59
C PHE A 430 6.15 2.71 3.92
N GLY A 431 7.42 2.47 4.24
CA GLY A 431 8.08 3.05 5.39
C GLY A 431 8.40 4.53 5.14
N LYS A 432 7.62 5.43 5.73
CA LYS A 432 7.83 6.89 5.63
C LYS A 432 8.97 7.35 6.54
N MET A 433 9.70 8.37 6.11
CA MET A 433 10.62 9.13 6.95
C MET A 433 9.82 10.07 7.85
N GLU A 434 9.30 9.53 8.96
CA GLU A 434 8.65 10.32 10.01
C GLU A 434 9.67 11.23 10.72
N ALA A 435 9.20 12.29 11.38
CA ALA A 435 10.02 13.33 12.04
C ALA A 435 11.29 12.81 12.74
N ARG A 436 11.16 11.83 13.63
CA ARG A 436 12.29 11.22 14.37
C ARG A 436 13.29 10.48 13.47
N VAL A 437 12.80 9.81 12.43
CA VAL A 437 13.63 9.07 11.46
C VAL A 437 14.35 10.04 10.54
N ALA A 438 13.65 11.08 10.07
CA ALA A 438 14.23 12.13 9.25
C ALA A 438 15.42 12.81 9.95
N ILE A 439 15.28 13.21 11.21
CA ILE A 439 16.38 13.79 11.99
C ILE A 439 17.58 12.83 12.09
N ARG A 440 17.34 11.55 12.41
CA ARG A 440 18.44 10.57 12.55
C ARG A 440 19.16 10.29 11.24
N ASP A 441 18.43 10.08 10.15
CA ASP A 441 19.00 9.78 8.84
C ASP A 441 19.75 11.00 8.26
N ILE A 442 19.19 12.21 8.38
CA ILE A 442 19.86 13.44 7.95
C ILE A 442 21.10 13.74 8.81
N GLY A 443 21.01 13.55 10.12
CA GLY A 443 22.15 13.72 11.03
C GLY A 443 23.30 12.77 10.69
N ARG A 444 22.98 11.53 10.31
CA ARG A 444 23.97 10.54 9.84
C ARG A 444 24.68 11.00 8.57
N VAL A 445 23.95 11.47 7.54
CA VAL A 445 24.58 11.88 6.27
C VAL A 445 25.34 13.20 6.37
N LEU A 446 24.98 14.06 7.32
CA LEU A 446 25.76 15.25 7.68
C LEU A 446 27.05 14.92 8.47
N GLY A 447 27.27 13.66 8.83
CA GLY A 447 28.46 13.23 9.57
C GLY A 447 28.44 13.61 11.06
N LEU A 448 27.26 13.87 11.62
CA LEU A 448 27.12 14.18 13.06
C LEU A 448 27.36 12.93 13.92
N PRO A 449 27.92 13.07 15.13
CA PRO A 449 27.95 11.99 16.11
C PRO A 449 26.53 11.50 16.40
N TYR A 450 26.31 10.18 16.43
CA TYR A 450 24.98 9.56 16.58
C TYR A 450 24.17 10.10 17.76
N GLU A 451 24.83 10.48 18.85
CA GLU A 451 24.20 11.03 20.04
C GLU A 451 23.43 12.32 19.77
N ASP A 452 23.92 13.20 18.89
CA ASP A 452 23.29 14.51 18.71
C ASP A 452 21.93 14.39 18.00
N PRO A 453 21.81 13.72 16.83
CA PRO A 453 20.52 13.50 16.19
C PRO A 453 19.56 12.64 17.03
N ASP A 454 20.06 11.68 17.82
CA ASP A 454 19.19 10.86 18.66
C ASP A 454 18.62 11.64 19.85
N LYS A 455 19.40 12.53 20.47
CA LYS A 455 18.91 13.47 21.50
C LYS A 455 17.79 14.34 20.94
N ILE A 456 18.02 14.99 19.80
CA ILE A 456 17.02 15.85 19.13
C ILE A 456 15.77 15.04 18.74
N ALA A 457 15.95 13.83 18.19
CA ALA A 457 14.82 12.98 17.81
C ALA A 457 13.96 12.55 19.01
N LYS A 458 14.55 12.37 20.21
CA LYS A 458 13.80 11.99 21.42
C LYS A 458 12.91 13.12 21.97
N LEU A 459 13.25 14.39 21.69
CA LEU A 459 12.45 15.55 22.09
C LEU A 459 11.11 15.63 21.35
N ILE A 460 11.02 15.06 20.15
CA ILE A 460 9.79 15.06 19.35
C ILE A 460 8.77 14.14 20.02
N PRO A 461 7.55 14.60 20.37
CA PRO A 461 6.52 13.76 20.98
C PRO A 461 6.18 12.53 20.13
N ASN A 462 5.89 11.40 20.79
CA ASN A 462 5.59 10.13 20.12
C ASN A 462 4.44 9.42 20.84
N ASP A 463 3.27 10.04 20.73
CA ASP A 463 2.04 9.51 21.32
C ASP A 463 1.51 8.34 20.48
N PRO A 464 1.11 7.22 21.11
CA PRO A 464 0.45 6.13 20.41
C PRO A 464 -0.81 6.62 19.69
N GLY A 465 -0.79 6.61 18.36
CA GLY A 465 -1.94 7.01 17.52
C GLY A 465 -1.90 8.45 16.99
N LYS A 466 -1.00 9.32 17.47
CA LYS A 466 -0.79 10.66 16.91
C LYS A 466 0.67 10.85 16.50
N LYS A 467 0.89 10.99 15.19
CA LYS A 467 2.21 11.35 14.64
C LYS A 467 2.36 12.86 14.71
N THR A 468 3.40 13.34 15.38
CA THR A 468 3.73 14.76 15.48
C THR A 468 4.70 15.12 14.37
N SER A 469 4.39 16.16 13.58
CA SER A 469 5.30 16.64 12.53
C SER A 469 6.48 17.42 13.12
N LEU A 470 7.55 17.62 12.34
CA LEU A 470 8.66 18.48 12.80
C LEU A 470 8.23 19.93 13.03
N ASP A 471 7.32 20.45 12.19
CA ASP A 471 6.78 21.80 12.35
C ASP A 471 5.95 21.93 13.64
N GLU A 472 5.11 20.95 13.96
CA GLU A 472 4.33 20.93 15.20
C GLU A 472 5.25 20.78 16.42
N ALA A 473 6.28 19.93 16.33
CA ALA A 473 7.25 19.75 17.41
C ALA A 473 8.06 21.03 17.67
N LEU A 474 8.50 21.74 16.63
CA LEU A 474 9.22 23.01 16.77
C LEU A 474 8.37 24.10 17.40
N ALA A 475 7.07 24.12 17.13
CA ALA A 475 6.15 25.09 17.71
C ALA A 475 5.84 24.81 19.20
N ASN A 476 5.78 23.53 19.59
CA ASN A 476 5.29 23.12 20.91
C ASN A 476 6.39 22.72 21.91
N VAL A 477 7.60 22.39 21.45
CA VAL A 477 8.71 21.93 22.31
C VAL A 477 9.79 23.01 22.39
N SER A 478 9.80 23.75 23.51
CA SER A 478 10.75 24.87 23.73
C SER A 478 12.22 24.45 23.59
N GLU A 479 12.57 23.26 24.09
CA GLU A 479 13.95 22.74 23.99
C GLU A 479 14.40 22.50 22.54
N LEU A 480 13.48 22.01 21.69
CA LEU A 480 13.76 21.81 20.27
C LEU A 480 13.95 23.15 19.54
N ALA A 481 13.21 24.18 19.95
CA ALA A 481 13.37 25.53 19.42
C ALA A 481 14.72 26.16 19.82
N GLU A 482 15.26 25.86 20.99
CA GLU A 482 16.62 26.29 21.38
C GLU A 482 17.68 25.59 20.52
N TYR A 483 17.59 24.27 20.32
CA TYR A 483 18.48 23.56 19.40
C TYR A 483 18.44 24.14 17.98
N TYR A 484 17.27 24.55 17.49
CA TYR A 484 17.12 25.16 16.18
C TYR A 484 17.90 26.47 15.99
N LYS A 485 18.24 27.19 17.08
CA LYS A 485 19.04 28.42 17.00
C LYS A 485 20.52 28.16 16.74
N GLU A 486 21.02 26.96 17.06
CA GLU A 486 22.42 26.61 16.81
C GLU A 486 22.65 26.30 15.32
N PRO A 487 23.66 26.89 14.65
CA PRO A 487 23.85 26.74 13.20
C PRO A 487 23.97 25.29 12.72
N LYS A 488 24.63 24.44 13.51
CA LYS A 488 24.81 23.00 13.22
C LYS A 488 23.48 22.26 13.17
N TYR A 489 22.59 22.51 14.14
CA TYR A 489 21.31 21.83 14.26
C TYR A 489 20.22 22.49 13.41
N LYS A 490 20.33 23.79 13.14
CA LYS A 490 19.49 24.48 12.17
C LYS A 490 19.53 23.78 10.81
N LYS A 491 20.73 23.53 10.28
CA LYS A 491 20.90 22.82 9.00
C LYS A 491 20.31 21.41 9.03
N LEU A 492 20.54 20.67 10.11
CA LEU A 492 19.96 19.34 10.33
C LEU A 492 18.43 19.37 10.28
N ILE A 493 17.82 20.29 11.03
CA ILE A 493 16.37 20.39 11.17
C ILE A 493 15.73 20.90 9.88
N ASP A 494 16.31 21.90 9.22
CA ASP A 494 15.79 22.44 7.95
C ASP A 494 15.76 21.36 6.85
N LEU A 495 16.83 20.57 6.70
CA LEU A 495 16.86 19.45 5.77
C LEU A 495 15.89 18.34 6.19
N ALA A 496 15.82 18.01 7.48
CA ALA A 496 14.90 17.00 8.01
C ALA A 496 13.42 17.36 7.73
N ARG A 497 13.04 18.63 7.86
CA ARG A 497 11.70 19.14 7.54
C ARG A 497 11.35 18.94 6.08
N LYS A 498 12.31 19.15 5.17
CA LYS A 498 12.09 18.96 3.72
C LYS A 498 11.89 17.49 3.35
N VAL A 499 12.68 16.59 3.94
CA VAL A 499 12.59 15.15 3.64
C VAL A 499 11.50 14.41 4.42
N GLU A 500 10.90 15.05 5.42
CA GLU A 500 9.81 14.49 6.21
C GLU A 500 8.64 14.06 5.32
N GLY A 501 8.19 12.82 5.50
CA GLY A 501 7.08 12.23 4.76
C GLY A 501 7.44 11.65 3.38
N THR A 502 8.73 11.60 3.03
CA THR A 502 9.23 10.82 1.88
C THR A 502 9.26 9.32 2.19
N TYR A 503 9.31 8.48 1.15
CA TYR A 503 9.36 7.03 1.33
C TYR A 503 10.79 6.51 1.33
N ARG A 504 11.12 5.74 2.37
CA ARG A 504 12.46 5.19 2.59
C ARG A 504 12.63 3.79 2.02
N HIS A 505 11.59 2.97 2.10
CA HIS A 505 11.58 1.58 1.62
C HIS A 505 10.14 1.08 1.50
N SER A 506 9.95 0.04 0.71
CA SER A 506 8.74 -0.79 0.72
C SER A 506 8.84 -1.92 1.75
N SER A 507 7.69 -2.36 2.22
CA SER A 507 7.53 -3.54 3.06
C SER A 507 6.18 -4.21 2.77
N VAL A 508 5.91 -5.33 3.43
CA VAL A 508 4.68 -6.10 3.25
C VAL A 508 3.68 -5.74 4.33
N HIS A 509 2.42 -5.54 3.97
CA HIS A 509 1.35 -5.35 4.95
C HIS A 509 1.28 -6.59 5.86
N ALA A 510 1.10 -6.37 7.16
CA ALA A 510 1.16 -7.45 8.13
C ALA A 510 0.07 -8.51 7.90
N ALA A 511 -1.10 -8.12 7.38
CA ALA A 511 -2.26 -9.01 7.25
C ALA A 511 -2.93 -9.01 5.86
N ALA A 512 -2.73 -7.99 5.03
CA ALA A 512 -3.62 -7.75 3.90
C ALA A 512 -3.21 -8.61 2.69
N LEU A 513 -4.17 -9.38 2.19
CA LEU A 513 -4.08 -10.24 1.03
C LEU A 513 -5.15 -9.81 0.01
N ILE A 514 -4.80 -9.78 -1.26
CA ILE A 514 -5.74 -9.55 -2.35
C ILE A 514 -5.99 -10.86 -3.07
N ILE A 515 -7.24 -11.09 -3.44
CA ILE A 515 -7.66 -12.18 -4.33
C ILE A 515 -8.51 -11.53 -5.42
N ALA A 516 -8.06 -11.62 -6.68
CA ALA A 516 -8.71 -10.99 -7.82
C ALA A 516 -9.42 -12.01 -8.73
N ASP A 517 -10.30 -11.50 -9.60
CA ASP A 517 -11.00 -12.26 -10.65
C ASP A 517 -10.14 -12.58 -11.87
N LYS A 518 -9.05 -11.83 -12.03
CA LYS A 518 -8.06 -11.97 -13.11
C LYS A 518 -6.65 -11.85 -12.55
N SER A 519 -5.66 -12.08 -13.41
CA SER A 519 -4.27 -11.81 -13.09
C SER A 519 -4.12 -10.40 -12.51
N LEU A 520 -3.48 -10.28 -11.35
CA LEU A 520 -3.30 -9.00 -10.66
C LEU A 520 -2.51 -8.00 -11.51
N SER A 521 -1.70 -8.48 -12.44
CA SER A 521 -0.97 -7.67 -13.42
C SER A 521 -1.88 -6.85 -14.36
N GLU A 522 -3.19 -7.13 -14.42
CA GLU A 522 -4.18 -6.29 -15.11
C GLU A 522 -4.62 -5.07 -14.29
N TYR A 523 -4.42 -5.09 -12.97
CA TYR A 523 -4.93 -4.11 -12.02
C TYR A 523 -3.80 -3.29 -11.36
N THR A 524 -2.71 -3.96 -10.99
CA THR A 524 -1.54 -3.39 -10.31
C THR A 524 -0.27 -4.06 -10.82
N ALA A 525 0.84 -3.31 -10.86
CA ALA A 525 2.14 -3.96 -11.00
C ALA A 525 2.42 -4.82 -9.76
N LEU A 526 3.24 -5.86 -9.92
CA LEU A 526 3.65 -6.77 -8.85
C LEU A 526 5.17 -6.71 -8.64
N GLN A 527 5.61 -7.10 -7.45
CA GLN A 527 7.03 -7.32 -7.15
C GLN A 527 7.22 -8.41 -6.11
N LYS A 528 8.46 -8.87 -5.93
CA LYS A 528 8.83 -9.71 -4.79
C LYS A 528 9.34 -8.86 -3.64
N ASP A 529 8.92 -9.18 -2.43
CA ASP A 529 9.57 -8.64 -1.24
C ASP A 529 10.99 -9.20 -1.12
N SER A 530 11.95 -8.31 -0.86
CA SER A 530 13.38 -8.66 -0.78
C SER A 530 13.74 -9.54 0.42
N LYS A 531 12.93 -9.52 1.48
CA LYS A 531 13.20 -10.29 2.70
C LYS A 531 12.51 -11.65 2.69
N SER A 532 11.25 -11.67 2.31
CA SER A 532 10.39 -12.86 2.37
C SER A 532 10.22 -13.58 1.04
N GLY A 533 10.57 -12.95 -0.09
CA GLY A 533 10.37 -13.50 -1.43
C GLY A 533 8.91 -13.53 -1.90
N LYS A 534 7.98 -13.06 -1.06
CA LYS A 534 6.53 -13.09 -1.32
C LYS A 534 6.14 -12.12 -2.40
N MET A 535 5.10 -12.48 -3.14
CA MET A 535 4.50 -11.60 -4.15
C MET A 535 3.70 -10.50 -3.46
N ILE A 536 4.00 -9.26 -3.82
CA ILE A 536 3.32 -8.07 -3.29
C ILE A 536 2.85 -7.16 -4.43
N THR A 537 1.73 -6.49 -4.21
CA THR A 537 1.23 -5.42 -5.09
C THR A 537 2.18 -4.22 -5.06
N GLN A 538 2.18 -3.37 -6.09
CA GLN A 538 2.85 -2.07 -6.03
C GLN A 538 1.93 -0.96 -5.51
N TYR A 539 0.62 -1.18 -5.51
CA TYR A 539 -0.36 -0.27 -4.91
C TYR A 539 -0.63 -0.65 -3.46
N ASP A 540 -0.67 0.36 -2.59
CA ASP A 540 -1.05 0.17 -1.19
C ASP A 540 -2.56 -0.02 -1.03
N MET A 541 -2.99 -0.31 0.18
CA MET A 541 -4.40 -0.62 0.48
C MET A 541 -5.36 0.52 0.09
N TYR A 542 -4.92 1.77 0.12
CA TYR A 542 -5.73 2.94 -0.23
C TYR A 542 -5.99 3.05 -1.74
N ALA A 543 -5.03 2.61 -2.56
CA ALA A 543 -5.20 2.58 -4.01
C ALA A 543 -5.96 1.32 -4.49
N LEU A 544 -5.99 0.26 -3.68
CA LEU A 544 -6.59 -1.03 -4.03
C LEU A 544 -8.06 -1.17 -3.62
N ASP A 545 -8.40 -0.81 -2.38
CA ASP A 545 -9.64 -1.23 -1.73
C ASP A 545 -10.64 -0.06 -1.56
N CYS A 546 -11.82 -0.22 -2.15
CA CYS A 546 -12.92 0.75 -2.06
C CYS A 546 -13.53 0.87 -0.64
N ASN A 547 -13.24 -0.06 0.29
CA ASN A 547 -13.61 0.11 1.69
C ASN A 547 -12.78 1.18 2.41
N ILE A 548 -11.61 1.52 1.86
CA ILE A 548 -10.67 2.48 2.46
C ILE A 548 -10.71 3.81 1.70
N SER A 549 -10.79 3.78 0.37
CA SER A 549 -10.89 4.98 -0.47
C SER A 549 -11.91 4.79 -1.59
N ASP A 550 -12.91 5.68 -1.69
CA ASP A 550 -13.99 5.57 -2.68
C ASP A 550 -13.49 5.61 -4.14
N ASP A 551 -12.29 6.14 -4.36
CA ASP A 551 -11.62 6.28 -5.66
C ASP A 551 -10.50 5.23 -5.89
N ALA A 552 -10.47 4.15 -5.10
CA ALA A 552 -9.57 3.01 -5.33
C ALA A 552 -9.95 2.21 -6.58
N ILE A 553 -9.06 1.32 -7.05
CA ILE A 553 -9.35 0.46 -8.22
C ILE A 553 -10.36 -0.66 -7.91
N GLY A 554 -10.64 -0.92 -6.62
CA GLY A 554 -11.74 -1.76 -6.15
C GLY A 554 -11.49 -3.26 -6.10
N LEU A 555 -10.24 -3.67 -5.88
CA LEU A 555 -9.92 -5.05 -5.52
C LEU A 555 -10.29 -5.33 -4.06
N LEU A 556 -10.79 -6.53 -3.78
CA LEU A 556 -11.14 -6.93 -2.43
C LEU A 556 -9.92 -7.36 -1.62
N LYS A 557 -9.86 -6.84 -0.40
CA LYS A 557 -8.88 -7.18 0.61
C LYS A 557 -9.43 -8.20 1.59
N PHE A 558 -8.59 -9.16 1.94
CA PHE A 558 -8.79 -10.12 3.01
C PHE A 558 -7.68 -9.96 4.03
N ASP A 559 -8.01 -9.78 5.31
CA ASP A 559 -7.00 -9.66 6.36
C ASP A 559 -6.75 -11.02 7.01
N PHE A 560 -5.55 -11.55 6.78
CA PHE A 560 -5.04 -12.79 7.36
C PHE A 560 -4.04 -12.41 8.45
N LEU A 561 -4.51 -12.28 9.69
CA LEU A 561 -3.66 -11.91 10.81
C LEU A 561 -3.06 -13.15 11.48
N GLY A 562 -1.77 -13.11 11.78
CA GLY A 562 -1.12 -14.12 12.62
C GLY A 562 -1.27 -13.75 14.09
N LEU A 563 -1.99 -14.55 14.87
CA LEU A 563 -2.19 -14.33 16.29
C LEU A 563 -1.50 -15.40 17.13
N ARG A 564 -0.48 -14.98 17.88
CA ARG A 564 0.31 -15.86 18.78
C ARG A 564 -0.51 -16.60 19.84
N ASN A 565 -1.67 -16.07 20.21
CA ASN A 565 -2.53 -16.76 21.17
C ASN A 565 -3.16 -18.02 20.57
N LEU A 566 -3.46 -18.03 19.28
CA LEU A 566 -4.00 -19.22 18.62
C LEU A 566 -2.97 -20.35 18.56
N SER A 567 -1.71 -20.05 18.23
CA SER A 567 -0.62 -21.04 18.27
C SER A 567 -0.33 -21.52 19.69
N THR A 568 -0.42 -20.63 20.68
CA THR A 568 -0.28 -21.00 22.11
C THR A 568 -1.40 -21.95 22.56
N ILE A 569 -2.66 -21.65 22.26
CA ILE A 569 -3.82 -22.52 22.58
C ILE A 569 -3.68 -23.87 21.87
N GLN A 570 -3.32 -23.86 20.60
CA GLN A 570 -3.12 -25.08 19.81
C GLN A 570 -2.00 -25.96 20.40
N THR A 571 -0.89 -25.36 20.81
CA THR A 571 0.19 -26.06 21.51
C THR A 571 -0.31 -26.68 22.82
N ALA A 572 -1.09 -25.94 23.61
CA ALA A 572 -1.65 -26.44 24.86
C ALA A 572 -2.58 -27.64 24.63
N VAL A 573 -3.49 -27.58 23.65
CA VAL A 573 -4.39 -28.70 23.29
C VAL A 573 -3.58 -29.92 22.84
N ASN A 574 -2.56 -29.73 22.00
CA ASN A 574 -1.70 -30.81 21.52
C ASN A 574 -0.96 -31.50 22.67
N LEU A 575 -0.41 -30.73 23.62
CA LEU A 575 0.26 -31.27 24.79
C LEU A 575 -0.71 -32.02 25.71
N ILE A 576 -1.93 -31.53 25.90
CA ILE A 576 -2.97 -32.21 26.68
C ILE A 576 -3.32 -33.55 26.02
N LYS A 577 -3.48 -33.58 24.69
CA LYS A 577 -3.73 -34.82 23.95
C LYS A 577 -2.57 -35.81 24.09
N GLN A 578 -1.32 -35.35 23.99
CA GLN A 578 -0.14 -36.22 24.13
C GLN A 578 0.03 -36.78 25.54
N GLN A 579 -0.19 -35.96 26.58
CA GLN A 579 0.10 -36.34 27.97
C GLN A 579 -1.07 -37.02 28.67
N LYS A 580 -2.31 -36.66 28.31
CA LYS A 580 -3.53 -37.12 28.99
C LYS A 580 -4.47 -37.92 28.08
N ASN A 581 -4.13 -38.08 26.80
CA ASN A 581 -4.97 -38.73 25.79
C ASN A 581 -6.40 -38.16 25.74
N LEU A 582 -6.54 -36.85 26.01
CA LEU A 582 -7.81 -36.13 25.99
C LEU A 582 -7.86 -35.26 24.75
N ASP A 583 -8.85 -35.50 23.89
CA ASP A 583 -9.08 -34.68 22.69
C ASP A 583 -10.04 -33.52 23.03
N ILE A 584 -9.53 -32.29 22.99
CA ILE A 584 -10.30 -31.09 23.35
C ILE A 584 -10.67 -30.32 22.09
N THR A 585 -11.96 -30.15 21.84
CA THR A 585 -12.47 -29.23 20.83
C THR A 585 -12.81 -27.89 21.48
N ILE A 586 -11.99 -26.86 21.21
CA ILE A 586 -12.14 -25.52 21.81
C ILE A 586 -13.51 -24.90 21.56
N ASP A 587 -14.05 -25.05 20.35
CA ASP A 587 -15.35 -24.49 19.94
C ASP A 587 -16.54 -25.05 20.73
N ASN A 588 -16.36 -26.17 21.44
CA ASN A 588 -17.42 -26.85 22.20
C ASN A 588 -17.30 -26.65 23.71
N LEU A 589 -16.36 -25.82 24.18
CA LEU A 589 -16.18 -25.59 25.62
C LEU A 589 -17.35 -24.80 26.22
N PRO A 590 -17.78 -25.15 27.46
CA PRO A 590 -18.82 -24.40 28.16
C PRO A 590 -18.35 -22.98 28.48
N LEU A 591 -19.26 -22.00 28.35
CA LEU A 591 -18.98 -20.58 28.60
C LEU A 591 -19.33 -20.14 30.04
N ASP A 592 -19.73 -21.08 30.90
CA ASP A 592 -20.20 -20.89 32.27
C ASP A 592 -19.36 -21.67 33.32
N ASP A 593 -18.13 -22.06 32.97
CA ASP A 593 -17.26 -22.82 33.88
C ASP A 593 -16.86 -22.01 35.13
N ALA A 594 -17.34 -22.45 36.29
CA ALA A 594 -17.14 -21.77 37.57
C ALA A 594 -15.66 -21.64 37.96
N LYS A 595 -14.80 -22.60 37.61
CA LYS A 595 -13.36 -22.54 37.95
C LYS A 595 -12.65 -21.46 37.16
N THR A 596 -13.00 -21.31 35.88
CA THR A 596 -12.50 -20.26 35.00
C THR A 596 -12.87 -18.88 35.54
N PHE A 597 -14.13 -18.66 35.91
CA PHE A 597 -14.57 -17.38 36.49
C PHE A 597 -13.98 -17.09 37.87
N ALA A 598 -13.75 -18.11 38.70
CA ALA A 598 -13.04 -17.94 39.97
C ALA A 598 -11.59 -17.46 39.77
N LEU A 599 -10.89 -18.02 38.77
CA LEU A 599 -9.54 -17.56 38.40
C LEU A 599 -9.56 -16.10 37.93
N LEU A 600 -10.46 -15.74 37.00
CA LEU A 600 -10.61 -14.36 36.51
C LEU A 600 -10.92 -13.38 37.65
N SER A 601 -11.84 -13.76 38.54
CA SER A 601 -12.25 -12.96 39.70
C SER A 601 -11.12 -12.78 40.74
N SER A 602 -10.16 -13.69 40.79
CA SER A 602 -8.95 -13.53 41.62
C SER A 602 -7.99 -12.46 41.09
N GLY A 603 -8.14 -12.04 39.83
CA GLY A 603 -7.23 -11.13 39.13
C GLY A 603 -5.88 -11.74 38.77
N ASP A 604 -5.69 -13.05 38.91
CA ASP A 604 -4.51 -13.77 38.43
C ASP A 604 -4.65 -14.10 36.93
N THR A 605 -4.68 -13.04 36.13
CA THR A 605 -4.89 -13.12 34.66
C THR A 605 -3.59 -13.01 33.88
N THR A 606 -2.45 -13.34 34.50
CA THR A 606 -1.16 -13.34 33.82
C THR A 606 -1.17 -14.43 32.73
N GLY A 607 -0.90 -14.06 31.47
CA GLY A 607 -0.99 -14.97 30.32
C GLY A 607 -2.41 -15.22 29.81
N ILE A 608 -3.43 -14.51 30.32
CA ILE A 608 -4.80 -14.56 29.79
C ILE A 608 -4.98 -13.40 28.81
N PHE A 609 -5.18 -13.74 27.53
CA PHE A 609 -5.32 -12.78 26.44
C PHE A 609 -6.27 -11.62 26.76
N GLN A 610 -5.87 -10.40 26.39
CA GLN A 610 -6.54 -9.11 26.65
C GLN A 610 -6.65 -8.68 28.13
N LEU A 611 -6.46 -9.59 29.08
CA LEU A 611 -6.75 -9.34 30.50
C LEU A 611 -5.52 -9.15 31.39
N GLU A 612 -4.31 -9.10 30.83
CA GLU A 612 -3.05 -9.13 31.59
C GLU A 612 -2.65 -7.79 32.26
N SER A 613 -3.18 -6.66 31.77
CA SER A 613 -2.74 -5.34 32.24
C SER A 613 -3.04 -5.13 33.72
N ALA A 614 -2.19 -4.37 34.43
CA ALA A 614 -2.35 -4.15 35.86
C ALA A 614 -3.69 -3.46 36.23
N GLY A 615 -4.21 -2.58 35.38
CA GLY A 615 -5.53 -2.00 35.60
C GLY A 615 -6.66 -2.98 35.29
N MET A 616 -6.58 -3.76 34.20
CA MET A 616 -7.59 -4.77 33.90
C MET A 616 -7.71 -5.83 35.01
N ARG A 617 -6.57 -6.25 35.59
CA ARG A 617 -6.54 -7.12 36.78
C ARG A 617 -7.29 -6.55 37.98
N ARG A 618 -7.20 -5.24 38.20
CA ARG A 618 -7.96 -4.55 39.27
C ARG A 618 -9.45 -4.51 38.97
N VAL A 619 -9.82 -4.27 37.70
CA VAL A 619 -11.22 -4.33 37.26
C VAL A 619 -11.79 -5.72 37.50
N ALA A 620 -11.08 -6.78 37.11
CA ALA A 620 -11.52 -8.17 37.31
C ALA A 620 -11.81 -8.48 38.79
N LYS A 621 -10.90 -8.08 39.69
CA LYS A 621 -11.07 -8.23 41.15
C LYS A 621 -12.28 -7.47 41.71
N THR A 622 -12.62 -6.33 41.13
CA THR A 622 -13.73 -5.51 41.65
C THR A 622 -15.07 -5.95 41.06
N LEU A 623 -15.08 -6.30 39.77
CA LEU A 623 -16.28 -6.73 39.05
C LEU A 623 -16.73 -8.14 39.43
N GLN A 624 -15.81 -9.02 39.83
CA GLN A 624 -16.07 -10.44 40.09
C GLN A 624 -16.84 -11.09 38.92
N PRO A 625 -16.24 -11.20 37.71
CA PRO A 625 -16.91 -11.76 36.54
C PRO A 625 -17.36 -13.19 36.81
N ASN A 626 -18.62 -13.50 36.49
CA ASN A 626 -19.27 -14.80 36.69
C ASN A 626 -20.05 -15.29 35.46
N GLN A 627 -20.07 -14.51 34.38
CA GLN A 627 -20.67 -14.85 33.10
C GLN A 627 -19.87 -14.26 31.94
N PHE A 628 -20.02 -14.83 30.75
CA PHE A 628 -19.23 -14.42 29.58
C PHE A 628 -19.44 -12.94 29.19
N SER A 629 -20.65 -12.41 29.37
CA SER A 629 -20.97 -11.00 29.12
C SER A 629 -20.21 -10.02 30.04
N ASP A 630 -19.72 -10.46 31.20
CA ASP A 630 -18.85 -9.62 32.03
C ASP A 630 -17.49 -9.41 31.36
N ILE A 631 -16.95 -10.43 30.71
CA ILE A 631 -15.65 -10.37 30.02
C ILE A 631 -15.76 -9.39 28.85
N THR A 632 -16.86 -9.46 28.08
CA THR A 632 -17.09 -8.53 26.97
C THR A 632 -17.24 -7.09 27.47
N ALA A 633 -17.96 -6.87 28.58
CA ALA A 633 -18.09 -5.56 29.20
C ALA A 633 -16.74 -5.02 29.73
N MET A 634 -15.92 -5.85 30.37
CA MET A 634 -14.59 -5.46 30.84
C MET A 634 -13.72 -4.91 29.71
N VAL A 635 -13.64 -5.63 28.59
CA VAL A 635 -12.82 -5.21 27.43
C VAL A 635 -13.39 -3.96 26.73
N ALA A 636 -14.71 -3.78 26.76
CA ALA A 636 -15.36 -2.58 26.22
C ALA A 636 -15.11 -1.34 27.09
N LEU A 637 -15.22 -1.48 28.41
CA LEU A 637 -15.11 -0.37 29.37
C LEU A 637 -13.66 0.05 29.65
N TYR A 638 -12.71 -0.87 29.59
CA TYR A 638 -11.30 -0.56 29.87
C TYR A 638 -10.59 0.07 28.65
N ARG A 639 -11.10 1.22 28.23
CA ARG A 639 -10.57 2.07 27.14
C ARG A 639 -10.58 3.54 27.58
N PRO A 640 -9.68 4.39 27.04
CA PRO A 640 -9.73 5.83 27.30
C PRO A 640 -11.12 6.39 26.99
N GLY A 641 -11.72 7.11 27.94
CA GLY A 641 -13.12 7.58 27.89
C GLY A 641 -14.06 6.71 28.74
N PRO A 642 -14.44 5.48 28.30
CA PRO A 642 -15.34 4.62 29.05
C PRO A 642 -14.82 4.15 30.42
N MET A 643 -13.52 4.25 30.70
CA MET A 643 -12.93 3.82 31.98
C MET A 643 -13.58 4.48 33.21
N ASP A 644 -14.06 5.72 33.07
CA ASP A 644 -14.72 6.44 34.16
C ASP A 644 -16.10 5.84 34.51
N LEU A 645 -16.68 5.02 33.62
CA LEU A 645 -17.95 4.34 33.83
C LEU A 645 -17.81 3.00 34.56
N ILE A 646 -16.59 2.47 34.69
CA ILE A 646 -16.33 1.17 35.34
C ILE A 646 -16.92 1.11 36.76
N PRO A 647 -16.73 2.13 37.65
CA PRO A 647 -17.29 2.07 38.99
C PRO A 647 -18.81 1.96 39.01
N ARG A 648 -19.50 2.69 38.12
CA ARG A 648 -20.97 2.64 37.99
C ARG A 648 -21.46 1.30 37.47
N PHE A 649 -20.75 0.70 36.51
CA PHE A 649 -21.08 -0.63 36.00
C PHE A 649 -20.91 -1.71 37.09
N VAL A 650 -19.83 -1.62 37.87
CA VAL A 650 -19.57 -2.51 39.01
C VAL A 650 -20.65 -2.35 40.09
N GLU A 651 -21.07 -1.12 40.39
CA GLU A 651 -22.17 -0.87 41.33
C GLU A 651 -23.49 -1.47 40.84
N GLY A 652 -23.88 -1.19 39.59
CA GLY A 652 -25.12 -1.74 39.01
C GLY A 652 -25.14 -3.27 38.98
N LYS A 653 -23.99 -3.91 38.77
CA LYS A 653 -23.87 -5.37 38.84
C LYS A 653 -24.10 -5.91 40.25
N HIS A 654 -23.47 -5.31 41.26
CA HIS A 654 -23.58 -5.78 42.65
C HIS A 654 -24.88 -5.33 43.32
N LYS A 655 -25.49 -4.26 42.82
CA LYS A 655 -26.75 -3.65 43.30
C LYS A 655 -27.67 -3.31 42.13
N PRO A 656 -28.40 -4.30 41.59
CA PRO A 656 -29.30 -4.12 40.45
C PRO A 656 -30.33 -2.99 40.65
N GLU A 657 -30.73 -2.71 41.89
CA GLU A 657 -31.66 -1.63 42.25
C GLU A 657 -31.15 -0.21 41.93
N THR A 658 -29.84 -0.04 41.73
CA THR A 658 -29.23 1.24 41.34
C THR A 658 -29.29 1.49 39.83
N VAL A 659 -29.67 0.48 39.04
CA VAL A 659 -29.75 0.59 37.58
C VAL A 659 -30.99 1.40 37.22
N VAL A 660 -30.77 2.56 36.59
CA VAL A 660 -31.85 3.44 36.12
C VAL A 660 -31.91 3.35 34.61
N TYR A 661 -33.04 2.85 34.12
CA TYR A 661 -33.35 2.82 32.70
C TYR A 661 -33.99 4.14 32.27
N PRO A 662 -33.49 4.81 31.21
CA PRO A 662 -34.09 6.05 30.72
C PRO A 662 -35.54 5.88 30.24
N HIS A 663 -35.90 4.67 29.81
CA HIS A 663 -37.25 4.31 29.36
C HIS A 663 -37.45 2.78 29.50
N PRO A 664 -38.66 2.29 29.83
CA PRO A 664 -38.92 0.85 29.99
C PRO A 664 -38.60 0.00 28.76
N SER A 665 -38.72 0.56 27.55
CA SER A 665 -38.35 -0.16 26.32
C SER A 665 -36.85 -0.46 26.17
N LEU A 666 -36.00 0.14 27.00
CA LEU A 666 -34.55 -0.07 26.99
C LEU A 666 -34.09 -1.17 27.94
N GLU A 667 -34.96 -1.63 28.85
CA GLU A 667 -34.64 -2.68 29.84
C GLU A 667 -34.23 -4.01 29.19
N PRO A 668 -34.80 -4.46 28.05
CA PRO A 668 -34.32 -5.68 27.39
C PRO A 668 -32.97 -5.52 26.66
N ILE A 669 -32.49 -4.27 26.50
CA ILE A 669 -31.29 -3.93 25.71
C ILE A 669 -30.10 -3.61 26.62
N LEU A 670 -30.34 -2.91 27.73
CA LEU A 670 -29.35 -2.43 28.69
C LEU A 670 -29.30 -3.32 29.94
#